data_AF-A0A661LJ48-F1
#
_entry.id   AF-A0A661LJ48-F1
#
_cell.length_a   1.000
_cell.length_b   1.000
_cell.length_c   1.000
_cell.angle_alpha   90.00
_cell.angle_beta   90.00
_cell.angle_gamma   90.00
#
_symmetry.space_group_name_H-M   'P 1'
#
loop_
_entity.id
_entity.type
_entity.pdbx_description
1 polymer ?
#
loop_
_entity_poly.entity_id
_entity_poly.type
_entity_poly.pdbx_seq_one_letter_code
_entity_poly.pdbx_strand_id
1 'polypeptide(L)'
;MRFVADLHIHSRFSRATSRDLDPEHLFLWAQKKGIKVIGTGDFTHPAWLGELKDRLVPAEEGLFQLSPEVAASIMDKVPKACKSHPRFLLSGEISCIYKKDGKTRKVHHLVLMPDFESVERLNAKLSNIGNIASDGRPILGLDSRDLLEIVLEADERAFLIPAHIWTPWFSLFGSKSGFDRLEECFGDLSPHVHALETGLSSDPPMNRLLSALDHFVLVSNSDAHSSSKLGREANLFDTSVDYPSMIKAMTNGEGFLGTIEFFPEEGKYHLDGHRKCGVRLEPLETKKHKGLCPQCGRPLTVGVLYRVLELADRSKPKLDKEFLSLIPLPEILSEILCCGPTTKRVLTMYEELLNSLGPELYILTEAPLDDIEKYGGLLCREAIKRMRAGRVIREAGFDGEYGRIRLFAEGEVSRLEGQATLFHIEKERVARSPRHEGRNATSVSPKSLSAEQLESKKAHEDPVLGPLNAEQRMAVVFGRGHLLVKAGPGTGKTMTLTHRIAYLLRSGLARPEQVLGLTFTRKAAQEMIKRVHNLMGQSHVPPLKITTLHGFCLEFLKAEIGKTTLPHPLVLCGESDSLRLSMRVLGTLSSRKIGIARFQRALYQYKLSSLIPPKPKAFEGVDEKALIQYQEHLRGMGMVDLDDLEIETLKLLMENEDIRVHYGYKYPWIFVDEYQDTNPVQAKIVKLLVEAGRGSLFAIGDPDQAIYGFRGADVSNFYRFEGDFPDATIITLTHNYRSTQQILDASAMVVGAKSPLKSSVEPGEKILVAPCRTGAEEAEMIVETIERFMGGVSYFSIDSGRVESLGEETSLSFGDFAILYRLNAQADELKEALARRGIPFLVSGDTPLVEHFPVNLIWRFLQLMFAPQNPLYRDAYEQIKEEHGVAGPEAGFELMQEAGRDVRQLIQRAVDAHKWKEIPENSQEALERFMAAGGSYQGDIMNFLEQVALERGIDHALLKGDRVALMTLHGAKGLEWPVVFIVGCEQGLIPCTLFGKGDEEEERRLFYVGMTRARRWLILSWAEKRNLRGRSSKGRSSPFLEAIPKELLSHLERAGWRPRAKAHEQLKLF
;
A
#
# COMPACT_ATOMS: atom_id res chain seq x y z
N MET A 1 21.00 4.25 39.19
CA MET A 1 22.38 3.93 38.78
C MET A 1 22.63 4.64 37.47
N ARG A 2 23.71 5.41 37.35
CA ARG A 2 24.00 6.15 36.11
C ARG A 2 24.47 5.24 34.99
N PHE A 3 23.87 5.40 33.80
CA PHE A 3 24.32 4.71 32.58
C PHE A 3 23.87 5.42 31.29
N VAL A 4 24.55 5.08 30.19
CA VAL A 4 24.23 5.53 28.83
C VAL A 4 23.46 4.44 28.07
N ALA A 5 22.43 4.83 27.31
CA ALA A 5 21.70 3.93 26.41
C ALA A 5 21.45 4.51 25.01
N ASP A 6 21.62 3.69 23.97
CA ASP A 6 21.54 4.06 22.55
C ASP A 6 20.60 3.07 21.85
N LEU A 7 19.34 3.48 21.62
CA LEU A 7 18.23 2.55 21.38
C LEU A 7 17.82 2.42 19.91
N HIS A 8 18.13 3.43 19.09
CA HIS A 8 17.84 3.43 17.65
C HIS A 8 19.10 3.09 16.86
N ILE A 9 19.17 1.84 16.40
CA ILE A 9 20.24 1.33 15.54
C ILE A 9 19.63 0.48 14.42
N HIS A 10 20.43 0.19 13.39
CA HIS A 10 20.06 -0.77 12.36
C HIS A 10 20.93 -2.04 12.42
N SER A 11 20.43 -3.09 11.78
CA SER A 11 21.11 -4.37 11.54
C SER A 11 21.80 -4.39 10.17
N ARG A 12 22.52 -5.47 9.92
CA ARG A 12 23.05 -5.85 8.59
C ARG A 12 21.99 -6.21 7.54
N PHE A 13 20.70 -6.27 7.90
CA PHE A 13 19.58 -6.52 6.98
C PHE A 13 18.91 -5.24 6.48
N SER A 14 19.14 -4.09 7.11
CA SER A 14 18.67 -2.81 6.57
C SER A 14 19.49 -2.31 5.37
N ARG A 15 18.88 -1.46 4.54
CA ARG A 15 19.58 -0.91 3.36
C ARG A 15 20.67 0.10 3.75
N ALA A 16 21.81 -0.01 3.04
CA ALA A 16 22.97 0.88 3.16
C ALA A 16 23.71 0.86 4.52
N THR A 17 23.55 -0.20 5.31
CA THR A 17 24.26 -0.42 6.57
C THR A 17 25.55 -1.24 6.40
N SER A 18 26.40 -1.31 7.44
CA SER A 18 27.54 -2.24 7.44
C SER A 18 27.11 -3.68 7.71
N ARG A 19 27.92 -4.64 7.24
CA ARG A 19 27.81 -6.05 7.61
C ARG A 19 28.15 -6.30 9.08
N ASP A 20 28.99 -5.44 9.65
CA ASP A 20 29.46 -5.48 11.05
C ASP A 20 28.43 -4.88 12.03
N LEU A 21 27.14 -5.03 11.69
CA LEU A 21 25.97 -4.81 12.55
C LEU A 21 25.33 -6.18 12.80
N ASP A 22 26.10 -7.00 13.50
CA ASP A 22 25.72 -8.26 14.11
C ASP A 22 25.87 -8.14 15.65
N PRO A 23 25.25 -9.03 16.46
CA PRO A 23 25.29 -8.90 17.92
C PRO A 23 26.71 -8.91 18.48
N GLU A 24 27.63 -9.64 17.83
CA GLU A 24 29.03 -9.75 18.21
C GLU A 24 29.79 -8.40 18.09
N HIS A 25 29.66 -7.69 16.96
CA HIS A 25 30.29 -6.39 16.77
C HIS A 25 29.58 -5.26 17.53
N LEU A 26 28.26 -5.33 17.69
CA LEU A 26 27.51 -4.40 18.55
C LEU A 26 27.97 -4.48 20.01
N PHE A 27 28.13 -5.70 20.56
CA PHE A 27 28.63 -5.95 21.92
C PHE A 27 30.09 -5.46 22.11
N LEU A 28 30.93 -5.58 21.09
CA LEU A 28 32.29 -5.02 21.09
C LEU A 28 32.29 -3.49 21.11
N TRP A 29 31.54 -2.84 20.23
CA TRP A 29 31.55 -1.39 20.11
C TRP A 29 30.84 -0.69 21.25
N ALA A 30 29.76 -1.26 21.81
CA ALA A 30 29.11 -0.74 23.02
C ALA A 30 30.09 -0.61 24.19
N GLN A 31 30.95 -1.63 24.42
CA GLN A 31 32.00 -1.57 25.44
C GLN A 31 33.04 -0.48 25.16
N LYS A 32 33.50 -0.36 23.90
CA LYS A 32 34.48 0.66 23.50
C LYS A 32 33.93 2.09 23.61
N LYS A 33 32.64 2.28 23.34
CA LYS A 33 31.93 3.56 23.51
C LYS A 33 31.63 3.87 24.97
N GLY A 34 31.30 2.87 25.78
CA GLY A 34 30.85 3.02 27.17
C GLY A 34 29.33 2.96 27.33
N ILE A 35 28.63 2.36 26.37
CA ILE A 35 27.17 2.25 26.36
C ILE A 35 26.76 0.99 27.12
N LYS A 36 25.82 1.13 28.06
CA LYS A 36 25.39 0.04 28.96
C LYS A 36 24.16 -0.70 28.42
N VAL A 37 23.28 -0.02 27.70
CA VAL A 37 22.12 -0.64 27.03
C VAL A 37 22.09 -0.17 25.57
N ILE A 38 22.09 -1.11 24.63
CA ILE A 38 21.96 -0.84 23.20
C ILE A 38 20.67 -1.44 22.67
N GLY A 39 20.09 -0.81 21.65
CA GLY A 39 19.07 -1.44 20.83
C GLY A 39 19.60 -2.68 20.12
N THR A 40 18.71 -3.57 19.68
CA THR A 40 19.04 -4.61 18.68
C THR A 40 18.97 -4.07 17.25
N GLY A 41 18.09 -3.10 17.01
CA GLY A 41 17.67 -2.71 15.67
C GLY A 41 16.81 -3.79 14.99
N ASP A 42 16.01 -3.36 14.01
CA ASP A 42 15.36 -4.16 12.96
C ASP A 42 14.66 -5.48 13.37
N PHE A 43 14.16 -5.66 14.61
CA PHE A 43 13.60 -6.95 15.07
C PHE A 43 12.43 -7.49 14.22
N THR A 44 11.86 -6.63 13.38
CA THR A 44 10.80 -6.93 12.41
C THR A 44 11.26 -7.86 11.29
N HIS A 45 12.56 -7.94 11.01
CA HIS A 45 13.09 -8.78 9.94
C HIS A 45 13.25 -10.25 10.40
N PRO A 46 12.51 -11.24 9.84
CA PRO A 46 12.43 -12.59 10.42
C PRO A 46 13.77 -13.33 10.55
N ALA A 47 14.67 -13.18 9.56
CA ALA A 47 15.99 -13.80 9.63
C ALA A 47 16.92 -13.14 10.67
N TRP A 48 16.70 -11.85 10.97
CA TRP A 48 17.44 -11.15 12.02
C TRP A 48 16.90 -11.53 13.39
N LEU A 49 15.58 -11.66 13.55
CA LEU A 49 14.95 -12.17 14.75
C LEU A 49 15.47 -13.57 15.14
N GLY A 50 15.68 -14.44 14.15
CA GLY A 50 16.38 -15.72 14.33
C GLY A 50 17.81 -15.56 14.83
N GLU A 51 18.63 -14.74 14.18
CA GLU A 51 20.01 -14.45 14.61
C GLU A 51 20.07 -13.84 16.03
N LEU A 52 19.11 -13.00 16.41
CA LEU A 52 18.98 -12.47 17.77
C LEU A 52 18.65 -13.56 18.78
N LYS A 53 17.69 -14.46 18.48
CA LYS A 53 17.34 -15.60 19.35
C LYS A 53 18.50 -16.60 19.52
N ASP A 54 19.29 -16.83 18.47
CA ASP A 54 20.47 -17.72 18.49
C ASP A 54 21.67 -17.13 19.23
N ARG A 55 21.67 -15.81 19.53
CA ARG A 55 22.83 -15.09 20.10
C ARG A 55 22.56 -14.48 21.46
N LEU A 56 21.32 -14.13 21.77
CA LEU A 56 20.94 -13.41 22.98
C LEU A 56 20.23 -14.32 23.98
N VAL A 57 20.58 -14.17 25.26
CA VAL A 57 19.91 -14.80 26.40
C VAL A 57 19.38 -13.72 27.35
N PRO A 58 18.31 -13.96 28.12
CA PRO A 58 17.84 -13.01 29.13
C PRO A 58 18.92 -12.63 30.15
N ALA A 59 18.84 -11.42 30.70
CA ALA A 59 19.81 -10.88 31.66
C ALA A 59 19.12 -10.22 32.86
N GLU A 60 18.40 -9.13 32.63
CA GLU A 60 17.51 -8.46 33.58
C GLU A 60 16.09 -8.39 33.00
N GLU A 61 15.10 -7.84 33.72
CA GLU A 61 13.73 -7.82 33.23
C GLU A 61 13.60 -7.01 31.92
N GLY A 62 13.15 -7.70 30.86
CA GLY A 62 13.06 -7.17 29.50
C GLY A 62 14.39 -6.79 28.84
N LEU A 63 15.53 -7.21 29.39
CA LEU A 63 16.87 -6.98 28.84
C LEU A 63 17.63 -8.28 28.61
N PHE A 64 18.43 -8.27 27.55
CA PHE A 64 19.16 -9.44 27.06
C PHE A 64 20.67 -9.20 27.10
N GLN A 65 21.46 -10.26 27.02
CA GLN A 65 22.91 -10.22 26.88
C GLN A 65 23.37 -11.25 25.85
N LEU A 66 24.52 -11.01 25.23
CA LEU A 66 25.15 -11.97 24.33
C LEU A 66 25.48 -13.26 25.10
N SER A 67 25.25 -14.42 24.50
CA SER A 67 25.43 -15.72 25.19
C SER A 67 26.86 -15.88 25.69
N PRO A 68 27.10 -16.55 26.85
CA PRO A 68 28.43 -16.54 27.50
C PRO A 68 29.57 -17.05 26.62
N GLU A 69 29.31 -18.05 25.76
CA GLU A 69 30.26 -18.60 24.79
C GLU A 69 30.64 -17.57 23.72
N VAL A 70 29.64 -16.95 23.08
CA VAL A 70 29.87 -15.96 22.02
C VAL A 70 30.52 -14.71 22.60
N ALA A 71 30.07 -14.24 23.76
CA ALA A 71 30.69 -13.13 24.48
C ALA A 71 32.17 -13.39 24.78
N ALA A 72 32.53 -14.58 25.28
CA ALA A 72 33.92 -14.95 25.56
C ALA A 72 34.82 -14.85 24.32
N SER A 73 34.32 -15.25 23.14
CA SER A 73 35.05 -15.15 21.86
C SER A 73 35.41 -13.72 21.41
N ILE A 74 34.77 -12.71 22.03
CA ILE A 74 34.94 -11.28 21.70
C ILE A 74 35.72 -10.54 22.78
N MET A 75 35.67 -10.99 24.05
CA MET A 75 36.26 -10.27 25.18
C MET A 75 37.75 -9.94 25.01
N ASP A 76 38.52 -10.73 24.26
CA ASP A 76 39.94 -10.45 24.00
C ASP A 76 40.20 -9.37 22.93
N LYS A 77 39.17 -8.99 22.16
CA LYS A 77 39.19 -7.84 21.24
C LYS A 77 38.84 -6.51 21.94
N VAL A 78 38.33 -6.58 23.18
CA VAL A 78 37.91 -5.39 23.94
C VAL A 78 39.12 -4.79 24.69
N PRO A 79 39.42 -3.48 24.53
CA PRO A 79 40.43 -2.77 25.32
C PRO A 79 40.26 -3.00 26.82
N LYS A 80 41.35 -3.21 27.56
CA LYS A 80 41.29 -3.71 28.94
C LYS A 80 40.48 -2.81 29.88
N ALA A 81 40.60 -1.50 29.75
CA ALA A 81 39.87 -0.51 30.54
C ALA A 81 38.41 -0.28 30.06
N CYS A 82 38.01 -0.86 28.93
CA CYS A 82 36.64 -0.79 28.39
C CYS A 82 35.78 -2.03 28.71
N LYS A 83 36.39 -3.12 29.21
CA LYS A 83 35.69 -4.39 29.47
C LYS A 83 34.54 -4.19 30.44
N SER A 84 33.33 -4.46 29.96
CA SER A 84 32.07 -4.30 30.69
C SER A 84 31.00 -5.25 30.13
N HIS A 85 29.78 -5.20 30.68
CA HIS A 85 28.68 -6.06 30.26
C HIS A 85 27.49 -5.21 29.76
N PRO A 86 27.48 -4.80 28.48
CA PRO A 86 26.31 -4.20 27.86
C PRO A 86 25.10 -5.14 27.89
N ARG A 87 23.92 -4.53 27.72
CA ARG A 87 22.64 -5.21 27.50
C ARG A 87 22.06 -4.84 26.14
N PHE A 88 21.29 -5.76 25.59
CA PHE A 88 20.46 -5.55 24.41
C PHE A 88 19.02 -5.33 24.85
N LEU A 89 18.36 -4.34 24.26
CA LEU A 89 16.94 -4.07 24.38
C LEU A 89 16.33 -4.26 22.98
N LEU A 90 15.25 -5.04 22.87
CA LEU A 90 14.66 -5.35 21.57
C LEU A 90 14.07 -4.08 20.94
N SER A 91 14.71 -3.56 19.90
CA SER A 91 14.28 -2.37 19.17
C SER A 91 14.17 -2.60 17.66
N GLY A 92 13.32 -1.84 16.99
CA GLY A 92 13.16 -1.86 15.54
C GLY A 92 12.45 -0.61 15.01
N GLU A 93 12.86 -0.13 13.83
CA GLU A 93 12.26 1.04 13.18
C GLU A 93 11.26 0.60 12.10
N ILE A 94 10.08 1.22 12.08
CA ILE A 94 9.01 0.95 11.12
C ILE A 94 8.70 2.23 10.33
N SER A 95 8.66 2.13 8.99
CA SER A 95 8.34 3.26 8.10
C SER A 95 6.88 3.21 7.67
N CYS A 96 6.07 4.16 8.13
CA CYS A 96 4.67 4.34 7.75
C CYS A 96 4.56 5.35 6.59
N ILE A 97 4.04 4.92 5.44
CA ILE A 97 3.79 5.76 4.26
C ILE A 97 2.33 5.62 3.81
N TYR A 98 1.53 6.65 4.02
CA TYR A 98 0.06 6.57 3.92
C TYR A 98 -0.57 7.93 3.58
N LYS A 99 -1.89 8.01 3.41
CA LYS A 99 -2.63 9.27 3.25
C LYS A 99 -3.37 9.67 4.51
N LYS A 100 -3.21 10.94 4.90
CA LYS A 100 -4.03 11.61 5.92
C LYS A 100 -4.24 13.07 5.51
N ASP A 101 -5.46 13.58 5.65
CA ASP A 101 -5.82 14.98 5.41
C ASP A 101 -5.42 15.50 4.01
N GLY A 102 -5.53 14.64 2.99
CA GLY A 102 -5.19 14.95 1.60
C GLY A 102 -3.69 14.95 1.27
N LYS A 103 -2.80 14.77 2.26
CA LYS A 103 -1.34 14.71 2.10
C LYS A 103 -0.82 13.27 2.23
N THR A 104 0.28 12.97 1.53
CA THR A 104 1.04 11.74 1.77
C THR A 104 1.91 11.95 3.01
N ARG A 105 1.59 11.22 4.07
CA ARG A 105 2.34 11.18 5.32
C ARG A 105 3.43 10.12 5.23
N LYS A 106 4.59 10.43 5.79
CA LYS A 106 5.78 9.57 5.82
C LYS A 106 6.43 9.80 7.18
N VAL A 107 6.26 8.84 8.08
CA VAL A 107 6.71 8.95 9.48
C VAL A 107 7.38 7.64 9.85
N HIS A 108 8.54 7.72 10.48
CA HIS A 108 9.22 6.57 11.05
C HIS A 108 8.95 6.47 12.55
N HIS A 109 8.88 5.25 13.07
CA HIS A 109 8.63 4.98 14.47
C HIS A 109 9.61 3.92 14.98
N LEU A 110 10.32 4.25 16.06
CA LEU A 110 11.11 3.29 16.83
C LEU A 110 10.17 2.59 17.82
N VAL A 111 10.08 1.26 17.72
CA VAL A 111 9.33 0.42 18.66
C VAL A 111 10.31 -0.32 19.56
N LEU A 112 10.04 -0.31 20.87
CA LEU A 112 10.81 -0.98 21.91
C LEU A 112 9.95 -2.09 22.54
N MET A 113 10.41 -3.33 22.51
CA MET A 113 9.67 -4.51 22.99
C MET A 113 10.30 -5.13 24.25
N PRO A 114 9.50 -5.66 25.19
CA PRO A 114 10.02 -6.28 26.41
C PRO A 114 10.60 -7.68 26.17
N ASP A 115 10.05 -8.45 25.23
CA ASP A 115 10.43 -9.83 25.00
C ASP A 115 10.18 -10.29 23.55
N PHE A 116 10.79 -11.43 23.20
CA PHE A 116 10.71 -12.00 21.85
C PHE A 116 9.30 -12.46 21.47
N GLU A 117 8.48 -12.89 22.44
CA GLU A 117 7.09 -13.31 22.15
C GLU A 117 6.25 -12.11 21.71
N SER A 118 6.42 -10.97 22.39
CA SER A 118 5.80 -9.68 22.01
C SER A 118 6.22 -9.23 20.60
N VAL A 119 7.50 -9.41 20.24
CA VAL A 119 8.00 -9.17 18.88
C VAL A 119 7.33 -10.11 17.87
N GLU A 120 7.15 -11.39 18.17
CA GLU A 120 6.50 -12.35 17.27
C GLU A 120 5.00 -12.04 17.08
N ARG A 121 4.29 -11.70 18.16
CA ARG A 121 2.88 -11.24 18.10
C ARG A 121 2.73 -9.97 17.26
N LEU A 122 3.69 -9.03 17.33
CA LEU A 122 3.72 -7.86 16.46
C LEU A 122 4.03 -8.23 15.00
N ASN A 123 5.09 -9.00 14.76
CA ASN A 123 5.53 -9.35 13.41
C ASN A 123 4.46 -10.13 12.63
N ALA A 124 3.71 -11.01 13.29
CA ALA A 124 2.58 -11.73 12.70
C ALA A 124 1.41 -10.80 12.28
N LYS A 125 1.22 -9.66 12.95
CA LYS A 125 0.26 -8.62 12.51
C LYS A 125 0.82 -7.79 11.37
N LEU A 126 2.11 -7.46 11.40
CA LEU A 126 2.75 -6.60 10.39
C LEU A 126 2.97 -7.31 9.05
N SER A 127 3.22 -8.61 9.02
CA SER A 127 3.38 -9.41 7.79
C SER A 127 2.11 -9.39 6.92
N ASN A 128 0.93 -9.43 7.55
CA ASN A 128 -0.38 -9.28 6.89
C ASN A 128 -0.59 -7.86 6.30
N ILE A 129 0.18 -6.86 6.76
CA ILE A 129 0.08 -5.46 6.34
C ILE A 129 1.12 -5.11 5.27
N GLY A 130 2.33 -5.68 5.32
CA GLY A 130 3.39 -5.43 4.34
C GLY A 130 4.63 -6.32 4.50
N ASN A 131 5.60 -6.15 3.61
CA ASN A 131 6.74 -7.05 3.51
C ASN A 131 7.86 -6.74 4.53
N ILE A 132 7.79 -7.39 5.68
CA ILE A 132 8.80 -7.31 6.76
C ILE A 132 10.12 -8.04 6.48
N ALA A 133 10.24 -8.77 5.36
CA ALA A 133 11.41 -9.59 5.00
C ALA A 133 12.24 -9.03 3.82
N SER A 134 12.17 -7.72 3.56
CA SER A 134 12.83 -7.07 2.39
C SER A 134 13.79 -5.92 2.72
N ASP A 135 13.81 -5.52 3.99
CA ASP A 135 14.64 -4.49 4.60
C ASP A 135 14.51 -4.70 6.12
N GLY A 136 15.53 -4.33 6.90
CA GLY A 136 15.46 -4.31 8.37
C GLY A 136 14.35 -3.39 8.90
N ARG A 137 14.15 -2.25 8.23
CA ARG A 137 13.03 -1.33 8.41
C ARG A 137 11.91 -1.63 7.41
N PRO A 138 10.80 -2.27 7.79
CA PRO A 138 9.64 -2.46 6.92
C PRO A 138 9.04 -1.12 6.48
N ILE A 139 8.56 -1.08 5.24
CA ILE A 139 7.75 0.01 4.70
C ILE A 139 6.30 -0.47 4.61
N LEU A 140 5.41 0.17 5.37
CA LEU A 140 4.01 -0.21 5.52
C LEU A 140 3.10 0.92 5.05
N GLY A 141 1.99 0.55 4.41
CA GLY A 141 0.93 1.49 3.99
C GLY A 141 0.07 2.05 5.13
N LEU A 142 0.53 1.92 6.38
CA LEU A 142 -0.29 1.98 7.60
C LEU A 142 -0.28 3.38 8.23
N ASP A 143 -1.42 3.83 8.76
CA ASP A 143 -1.48 5.07 9.55
C ASP A 143 -0.71 4.88 10.88
N SER A 144 0.03 5.90 11.32
CA SER A 144 0.78 5.88 12.58
C SER A 144 -0.10 5.62 13.81
N ARG A 145 -1.36 6.07 13.79
CA ARG A 145 -2.36 5.76 14.82
C ARG A 145 -2.66 4.27 14.86
N ASP A 146 -2.82 3.64 13.71
CA ASP A 146 -3.10 2.20 13.60
C ASP A 146 -1.87 1.33 13.88
N LEU A 147 -0.66 1.84 13.62
CA LEU A 147 0.57 1.18 14.09
C LEU A 147 0.64 1.17 15.62
N LEU A 148 0.32 2.29 16.28
CA LEU A 148 0.31 2.40 17.74
C LEU A 148 -0.75 1.47 18.36
N GLU A 149 -1.96 1.38 17.78
CA GLU A 149 -2.97 0.37 18.14
C GLU A 149 -2.38 -1.05 18.07
N ILE A 150 -1.79 -1.42 16.93
CA ILE A 150 -1.23 -2.77 16.70
C ILE A 150 -0.07 -3.11 17.66
N VAL A 151 0.76 -2.12 18.02
CA VAL A 151 1.87 -2.29 18.99
C VAL A 151 1.34 -2.49 20.41
N LEU A 152 0.39 -1.69 20.86
CA LEU A 152 -0.22 -1.81 22.20
C LEU A 152 -1.07 -3.09 22.33
N GLU A 153 -1.74 -3.51 21.25
CA GLU A 153 -2.40 -4.82 21.20
C GLU A 153 -1.43 -6.01 21.08
N ALA A 154 -0.14 -5.79 20.74
CA ALA A 154 0.86 -6.85 20.71
C ALA A 154 1.45 -7.08 22.11
N ASP A 155 1.70 -6.01 22.86
CA ASP A 155 1.92 -6.04 24.32
C ASP A 155 1.65 -4.66 24.94
N GLU A 156 0.93 -4.59 26.07
CA GLU A 156 0.62 -3.32 26.74
C GLU A 156 1.84 -2.61 27.35
N ARG A 157 2.96 -3.34 27.52
CA ARG A 157 4.24 -2.80 28.01
C ARG A 157 5.08 -2.20 26.87
N ALA A 158 4.72 -2.45 25.61
CA ALA A 158 5.48 -1.98 24.45
C ALA A 158 5.48 -0.46 24.33
N PHE A 159 6.60 0.11 23.89
CA PHE A 159 6.80 1.56 23.85
C PHE A 159 7.15 2.03 22.43
N LEU A 160 6.41 3.01 21.92
CA LEU A 160 6.58 3.57 20.58
C LEU A 160 7.06 5.03 20.68
N ILE A 161 8.10 5.34 19.91
CA ILE A 161 8.74 6.66 19.85
C ILE A 161 8.73 7.12 18.38
N PRO A 162 8.07 8.23 18.03
CA PRO A 162 8.23 8.87 16.73
C PRO A 162 9.70 9.22 16.50
N ALA A 163 10.29 8.68 15.44
CA ALA A 163 11.72 8.75 15.16
C ALA A 163 12.11 10.05 14.43
N HIS A 164 13.33 10.55 14.68
CA HIS A 164 13.98 11.72 14.06
C HIS A 164 13.01 12.82 13.58
N ILE A 165 12.22 13.37 14.52
CA ILE A 165 10.92 14.03 14.27
C ILE A 165 10.91 15.27 13.36
N TRP A 166 12.05 15.76 12.87
CA TRP A 166 12.17 16.97 12.05
C TRP A 166 12.62 16.78 10.60
N THR A 167 13.11 15.60 10.21
CA THR A 167 13.73 15.43 8.88
C THR A 167 12.73 15.72 7.75
N PRO A 168 13.13 16.34 6.62
CA PRO A 168 12.14 16.92 5.70
C PRO A 168 11.09 15.96 5.13
N TRP A 169 11.43 14.69 4.89
CA TRP A 169 10.57 13.72 4.17
C TRP A 169 10.10 12.48 4.96
N PHE A 170 10.63 12.19 6.16
CA PHE A 170 10.40 10.90 6.83
C PHE A 170 10.17 11.03 8.35
N SER A 171 9.50 12.10 8.77
CA SER A 171 9.33 12.43 10.19
C SER A 171 7.96 13.02 10.53
N LEU A 172 7.71 13.19 11.83
CA LEU A 172 6.47 13.72 12.38
C LEU A 172 6.21 15.18 12.00
N PHE A 173 7.21 16.07 12.07
CA PHE A 173 7.09 17.51 11.84
C PHE A 173 7.84 18.01 10.58
N GLY A 174 8.41 17.09 9.78
CA GLY A 174 9.21 17.39 8.59
C GLY A 174 8.55 18.34 7.57
N SER A 175 9.37 19.18 6.93
CA SER A 175 8.91 20.28 6.04
C SER A 175 8.20 19.86 4.74
N LYS A 176 8.12 18.56 4.42
CA LYS A 176 7.37 18.02 3.26
C LYS A 176 6.25 17.04 3.60
N SER A 177 6.49 16.07 4.48
CA SER A 177 5.48 15.05 4.84
C SER A 177 4.78 15.32 6.18
N GLY A 178 5.40 16.14 7.03
CA GLY A 178 5.06 16.29 8.43
C GLY A 178 3.76 17.02 8.72
N PHE A 179 3.26 16.77 9.92
CA PHE A 179 2.14 17.43 10.57
C PHE A 179 2.59 18.75 11.21
N ASP A 180 1.63 19.58 11.62
CA ASP A 180 1.92 20.74 12.48
C ASP A 180 1.72 20.40 13.98
N ARG A 181 1.06 19.27 14.29
CA ARG A 181 0.77 18.78 15.66
C ARG A 181 0.90 17.25 15.77
N LEU A 182 1.19 16.74 16.97
CA LEU A 182 1.21 15.29 17.23
C LEU A 182 -0.19 14.66 17.07
N GLU A 183 -1.23 15.37 17.52
CA GLU A 183 -2.61 14.84 17.53
C GLU A 183 -3.18 14.59 16.13
N GLU A 184 -2.69 15.29 15.10
CA GLU A 184 -3.03 15.00 13.70
C GLU A 184 -2.49 13.63 13.26
N CYS A 185 -1.33 13.23 13.80
CA CYS A 185 -0.69 11.95 13.51
C CYS A 185 -1.38 10.80 14.23
N PHE A 186 -1.51 10.88 15.57
CA PHE A 186 -1.95 9.76 16.42
C PHE A 186 -3.40 9.81 16.91
N GLY A 187 -4.14 10.91 16.69
CA GLY A 187 -5.56 11.02 16.99
C GLY A 187 -5.90 10.71 18.46
N ASP A 188 -6.82 9.77 18.65
CA ASP A 188 -7.28 9.24 19.95
C ASP A 188 -6.15 8.62 20.79
N LEU A 189 -5.14 8.03 20.15
CA LEU A 189 -4.02 7.34 20.83
C LEU A 189 -2.82 8.25 21.14
N SER A 190 -2.89 9.54 20.80
CA SER A 190 -1.84 10.53 21.13
C SER A 190 -1.40 10.52 22.62
N PRO A 191 -2.29 10.30 23.61
CA PRO A 191 -1.89 10.23 25.03
C PRO A 191 -0.99 9.05 25.40
N HIS A 192 -0.78 8.06 24.51
CA HIS A 192 0.14 6.94 24.70
C HIS A 192 1.55 7.19 24.15
N VAL A 193 1.78 8.33 23.49
CA VAL A 193 3.11 8.78 23.06
C VAL A 193 3.71 9.65 24.16
N HIS A 194 4.84 9.25 24.73
CA HIS A 194 5.45 9.93 25.88
C HIS A 194 6.86 10.47 25.61
N ALA A 195 7.56 9.91 24.62
CA ALA A 195 8.88 10.34 24.20
C ALA A 195 8.93 10.61 22.69
N LEU A 196 9.81 11.51 22.27
CA LEU A 196 10.02 11.90 20.88
C LEU A 196 11.53 11.94 20.58
N GLU A 197 11.96 11.41 19.43
CA GLU A 197 13.37 11.39 19.05
C GLU A 197 13.78 12.63 18.25
N THR A 198 14.79 13.36 18.74
CA THR A 198 15.30 14.59 18.12
C THR A 198 15.95 14.30 16.75
N GLY A 199 16.92 13.40 16.75
CA GLY A 199 17.75 12.97 15.63
C GLY A 199 18.72 14.05 15.12
N LEU A 200 19.92 13.60 14.74
CA LEU A 200 21.09 14.14 13.97
C LEU A 200 21.07 15.52 13.25
N SER A 201 20.07 16.38 13.40
CA SER A 201 19.96 17.72 12.82
C SER A 201 19.17 18.70 13.70
N SER A 202 18.68 18.25 14.87
CA SER A 202 18.06 19.09 15.92
C SER A 202 18.57 18.70 17.30
N ASP A 203 18.61 19.65 18.24
CA ASP A 203 18.99 19.43 19.63
C ASP A 203 17.86 19.83 20.61
N PRO A 204 17.97 19.53 21.93
CA PRO A 204 16.95 19.93 22.91
C PRO A 204 16.72 21.45 22.99
N PRO A 205 17.74 22.33 22.87
CA PRO A 205 17.53 23.77 22.65
C PRO A 205 16.62 24.11 21.47
N MET A 206 16.81 23.52 20.30
CA MET A 206 15.93 23.75 19.14
C MET A 206 14.51 23.27 19.43
N ASN A 207 14.36 22.07 19.98
CA ASN A 207 13.06 21.45 20.25
C ASN A 207 12.24 22.21 21.31
N ARG A 208 12.86 22.66 22.40
CA ARG A 208 12.18 23.37 23.50
C ARG A 208 11.80 24.84 23.18
N LEU A 209 11.97 25.28 21.93
CA LEU A 209 11.36 26.51 21.37
C LEU A 209 9.86 26.37 21.05
N LEU A 210 9.33 25.14 20.97
CA LEU A 210 7.92 24.86 20.76
C LEU A 210 7.27 24.35 22.06
N SER A 211 6.35 25.12 22.64
CA SER A 211 5.72 24.78 23.93
C SER A 211 4.93 23.47 23.92
N ALA A 212 4.38 23.07 22.77
CA ALA A 212 3.68 21.80 22.62
C ALA A 212 4.58 20.60 22.99
N LEU A 213 5.90 20.70 22.81
CA LEU A 213 6.81 19.61 23.11
C LEU A 213 7.21 19.50 24.59
N ASP A 214 6.85 20.49 25.44
CA ASP A 214 7.29 20.59 26.85
C ASP A 214 7.03 19.36 27.72
N HIS A 215 6.05 18.53 27.35
CA HIS A 215 5.54 17.43 28.15
C HIS A 215 6.06 16.05 27.72
N PHE A 216 6.79 15.97 26.60
CA PHE A 216 7.48 14.74 26.19
C PHE A 216 8.91 14.72 26.70
N VAL A 217 9.40 13.52 26.97
CA VAL A 217 10.83 13.26 27.10
C VAL A 217 11.45 13.32 25.70
N LEU A 218 12.43 14.20 25.51
CA LEU A 218 13.23 14.21 24.28
C LEU A 218 14.32 13.15 24.44
N VAL A 219 14.34 12.19 23.51
CA VAL A 219 15.37 11.15 23.43
C VAL A 219 16.25 11.40 22.21
N SER A 220 17.50 10.94 22.29
CA SER A 220 18.50 11.07 21.24
C SER A 220 19.21 9.72 21.05
N ASN A 221 19.34 9.26 19.82
CA ASN A 221 19.84 7.91 19.50
C ASN A 221 20.65 7.92 18.21
N SER A 222 21.63 7.02 18.11
CA SER A 222 22.69 7.13 17.11
C SER A 222 22.29 6.91 15.65
N ASP A 223 21.13 6.33 15.31
CA ASP A 223 20.79 5.89 13.94
C ASP A 223 22.00 5.12 13.32
N ALA A 224 22.52 4.15 14.06
CA ALA A 224 23.79 3.52 13.73
C ALA A 224 23.70 2.61 12.49
N HIS A 225 23.99 3.19 11.33
CA HIS A 225 24.24 2.47 10.08
C HIS A 225 25.60 1.73 10.03
N SER A 226 26.42 1.83 11.09
CA SER A 226 27.65 1.04 11.28
C SER A 226 28.03 1.04 12.76
N SER A 227 28.56 -0.07 13.30
CA SER A 227 28.82 -0.24 14.74
C SER A 227 29.82 0.77 15.33
N SER A 228 30.69 1.36 14.52
CA SER A 228 31.57 2.48 14.90
C SER A 228 30.85 3.80 15.23
N LYS A 229 29.59 3.96 14.79
CA LYS A 229 28.76 5.17 14.98
C LYS A 229 27.88 5.16 16.22
N LEU A 230 27.82 4.04 16.95
CA LEU A 230 27.11 3.95 18.23
C LEU A 230 27.56 5.08 19.18
N GLY A 231 26.62 5.63 19.95
CA GLY A 231 26.88 6.66 20.95
C GLY A 231 27.27 8.04 20.41
N ARG A 232 27.11 8.31 19.11
CA ARG A 232 27.18 9.71 18.59
C ARG A 232 25.98 10.55 19.04
N GLU A 233 24.86 9.88 19.27
CA GLU A 233 23.67 10.33 19.98
C GLU A 233 23.27 9.21 20.95
N ALA A 234 22.85 9.55 22.17
CA ALA A 234 22.46 8.59 23.21
C ALA A 234 21.69 9.26 24.36
N ASN A 235 21.16 8.45 25.27
CA ASN A 235 20.35 8.88 26.42
C ASN A 235 21.06 8.60 27.74
N LEU A 236 20.84 9.46 28.73
CA LEU A 236 21.44 9.37 30.08
C LEU A 236 20.37 9.01 31.11
N PHE A 237 20.53 7.87 31.77
CA PHE A 237 19.62 7.36 32.81
C PHE A 237 20.30 7.33 34.18
N ASP A 238 19.51 7.44 35.26
CA ASP A 238 19.90 7.13 36.65
C ASP A 238 18.85 6.21 37.33
N THR A 239 18.57 5.07 36.70
CA THR A 239 17.54 4.11 37.12
C THR A 239 18.15 2.77 37.55
N SER A 240 17.34 1.74 37.79
CA SER A 240 17.80 0.36 37.63
C SER A 240 18.02 0.04 36.15
N VAL A 241 18.84 -0.97 35.84
CA VAL A 241 19.11 -1.39 34.45
C VAL A 241 18.16 -2.53 34.09
N ASP A 242 16.92 -2.17 33.81
CA ASP A 242 15.82 -3.06 33.39
C ASP A 242 14.82 -2.29 32.52
N TYR A 243 14.07 -3.01 31.70
CA TYR A 243 13.11 -2.44 30.76
C TYR A 243 12.01 -1.63 31.48
N PRO A 244 11.33 -2.11 32.54
CA PRO A 244 10.29 -1.33 33.21
C PRO A 244 10.78 0.01 33.76
N SER A 245 11.98 0.06 34.35
CA SER A 245 12.57 1.31 34.86
C SER A 245 12.94 2.27 33.73
N MET A 246 13.48 1.77 32.62
CA MET A 246 13.82 2.60 31.45
C MET A 246 12.58 3.16 30.76
N ILE A 247 11.54 2.34 30.54
CA ILE A 247 10.27 2.81 29.98
C ILE A 247 9.62 3.83 30.91
N LYS A 248 9.53 3.57 32.24
CA LYS A 248 9.00 4.54 33.20
C LYS A 248 9.72 5.90 33.10
N ALA A 249 11.05 5.89 33.05
CA ALA A 249 11.85 7.12 32.94
C ALA A 249 11.60 7.88 31.62
N MET A 250 11.36 7.19 30.51
CA MET A 250 10.95 7.82 29.24
C MET A 250 9.46 8.21 29.21
N THR A 251 8.63 7.65 30.08
CA THR A 251 7.21 8.01 30.22
C THR A 251 6.97 9.25 31.08
N ASN A 252 7.67 9.39 32.22
CA ASN A 252 7.42 10.46 33.20
C ASN A 252 8.63 11.35 33.53
N GLY A 253 9.80 11.06 32.94
CA GLY A 253 11.03 11.83 33.17
C GLY A 253 11.72 11.59 34.51
N GLU A 254 11.22 10.70 35.38
CA GLU A 254 11.88 10.33 36.64
C GLU A 254 13.06 9.39 36.36
N GLY A 255 14.28 9.82 36.67
CA GLY A 255 15.48 9.03 36.39
C GLY A 255 16.00 9.15 34.95
N PHE A 256 15.31 9.85 34.06
CA PHE A 256 15.92 10.34 32.80
C PHE A 256 16.70 11.63 33.12
N LEU A 257 18.01 11.64 32.89
CA LEU A 257 18.87 12.80 33.20
C LEU A 257 18.95 13.79 32.04
N GLY A 258 19.02 13.30 30.81
CA GLY A 258 19.39 14.10 29.64
C GLY A 258 19.90 13.27 28.48
N THR A 259 20.54 13.93 27.52
CA THR A 259 21.01 13.31 26.27
C THR A 259 22.47 13.63 25.95
N ILE A 260 23.10 12.75 25.18
CA ILE A 260 24.31 13.01 24.40
C ILE A 260 23.83 13.31 22.99
N GLU A 261 24.26 14.44 22.44
CA GLU A 261 23.79 14.96 21.16
C GLU A 261 24.93 15.03 20.13
N PHE A 262 24.60 14.76 18.87
CA PHE A 262 25.41 15.21 17.73
C PHE A 262 25.30 16.73 17.65
N PHE A 263 26.30 17.42 17.10
CA PHE A 263 26.12 18.84 16.80
C PHE A 263 25.10 18.96 15.66
N PRO A 264 23.97 19.67 15.85
CA PRO A 264 22.89 19.65 14.87
C PRO A 264 23.32 20.26 13.53
N GLU A 265 24.29 21.19 13.54
CA GLU A 265 24.92 21.72 12.33
C GLU A 265 25.69 20.67 11.51
N GLU A 266 26.23 19.61 12.10
CA GLU A 266 26.86 18.54 11.32
C GLU A 266 25.81 17.72 10.54
N GLY A 267 24.54 17.82 10.92
CA GLY A 267 23.40 17.20 10.26
C GLY A 267 23.20 17.60 8.80
N LYS A 268 22.94 16.59 7.94
CA LYS A 268 22.72 16.73 6.48
C LYS A 268 21.67 17.76 6.05
N TYR A 269 20.73 18.08 6.94
CA TYR A 269 19.53 18.87 6.64
C TYR A 269 19.31 20.00 7.64
N HIS A 270 20.37 20.47 8.32
CA HIS A 270 20.23 21.51 9.33
C HIS A 270 19.79 22.85 8.74
N LEU A 271 20.53 23.37 7.76
CA LEU A 271 20.19 24.60 7.04
C LEU A 271 19.46 24.34 5.72
N ASP A 272 18.80 25.38 5.24
CA ASP A 272 18.19 25.42 3.91
C ASP A 272 19.26 25.42 2.83
N GLY A 273 18.99 24.81 1.67
CA GLY A 273 19.96 24.86 0.58
C GLY A 273 19.54 24.22 -0.74
N HIS A 274 20.48 24.29 -1.69
CA HIS A 274 20.40 23.66 -3.00
C HIS A 274 21.80 23.21 -3.41
N ARG A 275 22.11 21.95 -3.10
CA ARG A 275 23.41 21.27 -3.22
C ARG A 275 24.06 21.42 -4.58
N LYS A 276 23.29 21.31 -5.67
CA LYS A 276 23.76 21.48 -7.05
C LYS A 276 24.32 22.88 -7.35
N CYS A 277 24.06 23.87 -6.50
CA CYS A 277 24.62 25.22 -6.60
C CYS A 277 25.64 25.53 -5.47
N GLY A 278 25.82 24.65 -4.49
CA GLY A 278 26.57 24.98 -3.26
C GLY A 278 25.93 26.08 -2.41
N VAL A 279 24.63 26.36 -2.63
CA VAL A 279 23.90 27.38 -1.87
C VAL A 279 23.40 26.78 -0.56
N ARG A 280 23.78 27.43 0.54
CA ARG A 280 23.34 27.20 1.92
C ARG A 280 22.88 28.53 2.50
N LEU A 281 21.71 28.58 3.13
CA LEU A 281 21.09 29.81 3.65
C LEU A 281 20.59 29.63 5.08
N GLU A 282 20.60 30.70 5.87
CA GLU A 282 19.83 30.72 7.12
C GLU A 282 18.32 30.94 6.86
N PRO A 283 17.42 30.51 7.76
CA PRO A 283 15.97 30.62 7.56
C PRO A 283 15.46 32.04 7.30
N LEU A 284 16.12 33.07 7.85
CA LEU A 284 15.81 34.48 7.58
C LEU A 284 16.21 34.92 6.16
N GLU A 285 17.17 34.24 5.53
CA GLU A 285 17.59 34.49 4.14
C GLU A 285 16.70 33.72 3.17
N THR A 286 16.37 32.47 3.48
CA THR A 286 15.36 31.66 2.77
C THR A 286 14.01 32.39 2.70
N LYS A 287 13.58 33.04 3.79
CA LYS A 287 12.37 33.90 3.80
C LYS A 287 12.52 35.14 2.90
N LYS A 288 13.68 35.81 2.84
CA LYS A 288 13.94 36.92 1.89
C LYS A 288 13.89 36.44 0.43
N HIS A 289 14.43 35.26 0.15
CA HIS A 289 14.45 34.64 -1.19
C HIS A 289 13.18 33.84 -1.53
N LYS A 290 12.15 33.88 -0.69
CA LYS A 290 10.85 33.20 -0.87
C LYS A 290 10.97 31.69 -1.09
N GLY A 291 11.95 31.04 -0.45
CA GLY A 291 12.20 29.60 -0.61
C GLY A 291 12.85 29.20 -1.94
N LEU A 292 13.33 30.16 -2.74
CA LEU A 292 14.00 29.91 -4.03
C LEU A 292 15.52 30.12 -3.94
N CYS A 293 16.27 29.32 -4.68
CA CYS A 293 17.72 29.43 -4.78
C CYS A 293 18.12 30.69 -5.57
N PRO A 294 18.89 31.64 -4.99
CA PRO A 294 19.27 32.89 -5.65
C PRO A 294 20.13 32.72 -6.91
N GLN A 295 20.76 31.55 -7.11
CA GLN A 295 21.60 31.28 -8.28
C GLN A 295 20.85 30.67 -9.47
N CYS A 296 19.78 29.90 -9.24
CA CYS A 296 19.10 29.13 -10.30
C CYS A 296 17.57 29.24 -10.32
N GLY A 297 16.96 29.93 -9.36
CA GLY A 297 15.50 30.14 -9.27
C GLY A 297 14.67 28.90 -8.90
N ARG A 298 15.30 27.72 -8.75
CA ARG A 298 14.62 26.49 -8.29
C ARG A 298 14.30 26.56 -6.78
N PRO A 299 13.30 25.83 -6.28
CA PRO A 299 13.07 25.69 -4.84
C PRO A 299 14.29 25.19 -4.08
N LEU A 300 14.43 25.64 -2.84
CA LEU A 300 15.39 25.14 -1.85
C LEU A 300 14.81 23.90 -1.15
N THR A 301 15.69 22.98 -0.74
CA THR A 301 15.38 22.00 0.31
C THR A 301 15.32 22.77 1.63
N VAL A 302 14.14 22.76 2.28
CA VAL A 302 13.89 23.46 3.54
C VAL A 302 14.41 22.62 4.71
N GLY A 303 15.36 23.18 5.45
CA GLY A 303 16.08 22.52 6.53
C GLY A 303 15.31 22.45 7.85
N VAL A 304 15.86 21.65 8.77
CA VAL A 304 15.34 21.40 10.11
C VAL A 304 15.29 22.71 10.93
N LEU A 305 16.32 23.56 10.87
CA LEU A 305 16.31 24.82 11.60
C LEU A 305 15.21 25.77 11.12
N TYR A 306 14.90 25.78 9.81
CA TYR A 306 13.77 26.56 9.30
C TYR A 306 12.45 26.04 9.86
N ARG A 307 12.21 24.73 9.80
CA ARG A 307 10.94 24.12 10.19
C ARG A 307 10.69 24.20 11.70
N VAL A 308 11.73 24.06 12.52
CA VAL A 308 11.68 24.36 13.96
C VAL A 308 11.28 25.82 14.19
N LEU A 309 11.94 26.77 13.53
CA LEU A 309 11.64 28.21 13.65
C LEU A 309 10.34 28.66 12.93
N GLU A 310 9.63 27.74 12.27
CA GLU A 310 8.31 27.96 11.70
C GLU A 310 7.20 27.56 12.69
N LEU A 311 7.39 26.45 13.42
CA LEU A 311 6.45 26.00 14.45
C LEU A 311 6.70 26.64 15.84
N ALA A 312 7.92 27.13 16.11
CA ALA A 312 8.31 27.68 17.40
C ALA A 312 7.43 28.87 17.86
N ASP A 313 6.90 28.76 19.08
CA ASP A 313 6.10 29.79 19.75
C ASP A 313 6.89 30.62 20.77
N ARG A 314 8.20 30.33 20.94
CA ARG A 314 9.11 31.02 21.85
C ARG A 314 10.37 31.51 21.15
N SER A 315 10.93 32.61 21.68
CA SER A 315 12.24 33.15 21.28
C SER A 315 13.41 32.66 22.14
N LYS A 316 13.14 31.83 23.15
CA LYS A 316 14.14 31.20 24.03
C LYS A 316 13.67 29.80 24.45
N PRO A 317 14.56 28.80 24.54
CA PRO A 317 14.18 27.45 24.92
C PRO A 317 13.92 27.32 26.42
N LYS A 318 13.01 26.40 26.77
CA LYS A 318 12.75 25.96 28.14
C LYS A 318 13.42 24.61 28.38
N LEU A 319 14.68 24.64 28.79
CA LEU A 319 15.43 23.41 29.12
C LEU A 319 15.09 22.93 30.54
N ASP A 320 14.76 21.64 30.65
CA ASP A 320 14.35 20.92 31.85
C ASP A 320 15.27 19.73 32.20
N LYS A 321 16.15 19.36 31.27
CA LYS A 321 17.16 18.28 31.35
C LYS A 321 18.52 18.79 30.89
N GLU A 322 19.58 18.06 31.24
CA GLU A 322 20.93 18.33 30.71
C GLU A 322 21.09 17.77 29.29
N PHE A 323 22.02 18.30 28.50
CA PHE A 323 22.40 17.73 27.21
C PHE A 323 23.89 18.00 26.93
N LEU A 324 24.55 17.09 26.20
CA LEU A 324 25.99 17.14 25.93
C LEU A 324 26.27 16.98 24.43
N SER A 325 26.55 18.07 23.72
CA SER A 325 26.98 18.03 22.32
C SER A 325 28.43 17.53 22.21
N LEU A 326 28.65 16.39 21.57
CA LEU A 326 29.97 15.75 21.46
C LEU A 326 30.46 15.62 20.01
N ILE A 327 31.77 15.57 19.84
CA ILE A 327 32.45 15.18 18.60
C ILE A 327 33.07 13.79 18.85
N PRO A 328 32.85 12.78 17.98
CA PRO A 328 33.43 11.45 18.18
C PRO A 328 34.97 11.51 18.27
N LEU A 329 35.56 10.73 19.18
CA LEU A 329 36.99 10.77 19.44
C LEU A 329 37.85 10.48 18.18
N PRO A 330 37.48 9.55 17.26
CA PRO A 330 38.19 9.39 16.00
C PRO A 330 38.23 10.64 15.10
N GLU A 331 37.21 11.50 15.15
CA GLU A 331 37.18 12.76 14.38
C GLU A 331 38.06 13.84 15.05
N ILE A 332 38.05 13.92 16.38
CA ILE A 332 38.98 14.79 17.13
C ILE A 332 40.44 14.40 16.82
N LEU A 333 40.73 13.10 16.84
CA LEU A 333 42.06 12.57 16.53
C LEU A 333 42.41 12.75 15.03
N SER A 334 41.42 12.69 14.13
CA SER A 334 41.58 13.00 12.70
C SER A 334 42.01 14.44 12.46
N GLU A 335 41.38 15.40 13.15
CA GLU A 335 41.73 16.83 13.10
C GLU A 335 43.14 17.08 13.65
N ILE A 336 43.47 16.51 14.82
CA ILE A 336 44.80 16.65 15.46
C ILE A 336 45.91 16.03 14.61
N LEU A 337 45.69 14.85 14.03
CA LEU A 337 46.71 14.12 13.28
C LEU A 337 46.77 14.54 11.80
N CYS A 338 45.89 15.43 11.34
CA CYS A 338 45.75 15.89 9.96
C CYS A 338 45.58 14.74 8.94
N CYS A 339 44.90 13.65 9.33
CA CYS A 339 44.63 12.50 8.47
C CYS A 339 43.34 11.78 8.88
N GLY A 340 42.58 11.26 7.91
CA GLY A 340 41.19 10.83 8.12
C GLY A 340 40.93 9.82 9.26
N PRO A 341 39.71 9.78 9.79
CA PRO A 341 39.35 9.10 11.05
C PRO A 341 39.51 7.57 10.99
N THR A 342 39.41 6.99 9.79
CA THR A 342 39.57 5.55 9.53
C THR A 342 41.02 5.14 9.24
N THR A 343 41.97 6.06 9.28
CA THR A 343 43.39 5.74 9.04
C THR A 343 43.99 4.95 10.19
N LYS A 344 44.93 4.04 9.89
CA LYS A 344 45.60 3.22 10.90
C LYS A 344 46.25 4.06 12.02
N ARG A 345 46.76 5.26 11.71
CA ARG A 345 47.36 6.19 12.69
C ARG A 345 46.34 6.67 13.72
N VAL A 346 45.17 7.14 13.27
CA VAL A 346 44.06 7.53 14.15
C VAL A 346 43.56 6.33 14.97
N LEU A 347 43.32 5.19 14.31
CA LEU A 347 42.80 4.00 14.97
C LEU A 347 43.76 3.44 16.03
N THR A 348 45.08 3.43 15.79
CA THR A 348 46.06 3.03 16.81
C THR A 348 46.03 3.95 18.02
N MET A 349 46.06 5.28 17.83
CA MET A 349 45.98 6.24 18.95
C MET A 349 44.65 6.15 19.71
N TYR A 350 43.55 5.85 19.01
CA TYR A 350 42.24 5.60 19.61
C TYR A 350 42.25 4.35 20.50
N GLU A 351 42.76 3.20 20.04
CA GLU A 351 42.88 2.01 20.90
C GLU A 351 43.86 2.21 22.07
N GLU A 352 44.94 2.98 21.89
CA GLU A 352 45.89 3.32 22.96
C GLU A 352 45.22 4.15 24.07
N LEU A 353 44.41 5.15 23.68
CA LEU A 353 43.60 5.94 24.61
C LEU A 353 42.53 5.08 25.31
N LEU A 354 41.80 4.23 24.57
CA LEU A 354 40.80 3.33 25.16
C LEU A 354 41.40 2.33 26.17
N ASN A 355 42.61 1.84 25.92
CA ASN A 355 43.31 0.94 26.86
C ASN A 355 43.86 1.68 28.09
N SER A 356 44.14 2.98 27.99
CA SER A 356 44.79 3.77 29.06
C SER A 356 43.80 4.52 29.95
N LEU A 357 42.70 5.02 29.37
CA LEU A 357 41.75 5.92 30.04
C LEU A 357 40.35 5.29 30.24
N GLY A 358 39.98 4.27 29.47
CA GLY A 358 38.63 3.69 29.47
C GLY A 358 37.80 4.08 28.25
N PRO A 359 36.46 3.89 28.28
CA PRO A 359 35.60 4.04 27.11
C PRO A 359 35.55 5.45 26.51
N GLU A 360 35.19 5.54 25.22
CA GLU A 360 35.18 6.80 24.45
C GLU A 360 34.34 7.89 25.12
N LEU A 361 33.11 7.58 25.53
CA LEU A 361 32.23 8.59 26.15
C LEU A 361 32.81 9.09 27.48
N TYR A 362 33.39 8.21 28.30
CA TYR A 362 34.09 8.61 29.53
C TYR A 362 35.29 9.54 29.24
N ILE A 363 36.07 9.27 28.19
CA ILE A 363 37.16 10.15 27.74
C ILE A 363 36.59 11.52 27.31
N LEU A 364 35.48 11.53 26.57
CA LEU A 364 34.87 12.75 26.03
C LEU A 364 34.19 13.61 27.11
N THR A 365 33.57 13.03 28.14
CA THR A 365 32.76 13.76 29.14
C THR A 365 33.44 13.93 30.52
N GLU A 366 33.94 12.85 31.11
CA GLU A 366 34.26 12.77 32.54
C GLU A 366 35.77 12.77 32.84
N ALA A 367 36.58 12.12 32.00
CA ALA A 367 38.00 11.87 32.29
C ALA A 367 38.77 13.18 32.61
N PRO A 368 39.70 13.19 33.58
CA PRO A 368 40.49 14.36 33.92
C PRO A 368 41.33 14.87 32.73
N LEU A 369 41.35 16.19 32.54
CA LEU A 369 42.12 16.81 31.45
C LEU A 369 43.62 16.53 31.55
N ASP A 370 44.15 16.31 32.75
CA ASP A 370 45.58 16.08 32.96
C ASP A 370 45.98 14.63 32.63
N ASP A 371 45.07 13.66 32.81
CA ASP A 371 45.25 12.30 32.28
C ASP A 371 45.08 12.27 30.76
N ILE A 372 44.15 13.06 30.19
CA ILE A 372 44.03 13.23 28.74
C ILE A 372 45.33 13.83 28.16
N GLU A 373 45.97 14.80 28.82
CA GLU A 373 47.27 15.32 28.38
C GLU A 373 48.37 14.26 28.45
N LYS A 374 48.42 13.48 29.54
CA LYS A 374 49.42 12.43 29.79
C LYS A 374 49.41 11.31 28.77
N TYR A 375 48.25 10.91 28.25
CA TYR A 375 48.13 9.80 27.27
C TYR A 375 47.81 10.25 25.84
N GLY A 376 47.15 11.40 25.64
CA GLY A 376 46.77 11.94 24.33
C GLY A 376 47.52 13.20 23.89
N GLY A 377 48.35 13.77 24.76
CA GLY A 377 49.10 15.00 24.49
C GLY A 377 48.27 16.29 24.63
N LEU A 378 48.98 17.42 24.63
CA LEU A 378 48.42 18.76 24.86
C LEU A 378 47.31 19.15 23.86
N LEU A 379 47.42 18.71 22.60
CA LEU A 379 46.41 18.96 21.58
C LEU A 379 45.10 18.22 21.87
N CYS A 380 45.16 16.95 22.30
CA CYS A 380 43.97 16.17 22.68
C CYS A 380 43.29 16.77 23.92
N ARG A 381 44.08 17.23 24.90
CA ARG A 381 43.58 17.98 26.07
C ARG A 381 42.83 19.24 25.66
N GLU A 382 43.45 20.14 24.89
CA GLU A 382 42.80 21.41 24.52
C GLU A 382 41.62 21.17 23.57
N ALA A 383 41.66 20.15 22.71
CA ALA A 383 40.54 19.74 21.87
C ALA A 383 39.31 19.32 22.71
N ILE A 384 39.46 18.37 23.62
CA ILE A 384 38.36 17.91 24.50
C ILE A 384 37.91 19.05 25.43
N LYS A 385 38.82 19.90 25.93
CA LYS A 385 38.50 21.11 26.71
C LYS A 385 37.79 22.21 25.89
N ARG A 386 37.96 22.28 24.56
CA ARG A 386 37.17 23.16 23.67
C ARG A 386 35.77 22.59 23.48
N MET A 387 35.68 21.30 23.15
CA MET A 387 34.42 20.58 22.98
C MET A 387 33.53 20.64 24.24
N ARG A 388 34.04 20.24 25.41
CA ARG A 388 33.33 20.30 26.71
C ARG A 388 32.89 21.72 27.11
N ALA A 389 33.47 22.75 26.50
CA ALA A 389 33.10 24.16 26.71
C ALA A 389 32.22 24.75 25.58
N GLY A 390 31.76 23.93 24.63
CA GLY A 390 30.98 24.36 23.46
C GLY A 390 31.75 25.25 22.46
N ARG A 391 33.08 25.38 22.61
CA ARG A 391 33.95 26.28 21.84
C ARG A 391 34.38 25.63 20.52
N VAL A 392 33.43 25.45 19.62
CA VAL A 392 33.61 24.82 18.30
C VAL A 392 33.39 25.81 17.16
N ILE A 393 34.07 25.58 16.03
CA ILE A 393 33.81 26.21 14.73
C ILE A 393 32.78 25.34 14.00
N ARG A 394 31.71 25.94 13.48
CA ARG A 394 30.57 25.21 12.89
C ARG A 394 30.38 25.57 11.41
N GLU A 395 30.32 24.56 10.55
CA GLU A 395 29.99 24.69 9.13
C GLU A 395 28.77 23.82 8.83
N ALA A 396 27.58 24.41 8.84
CA ALA A 396 26.34 23.62 8.80
C ALA A 396 26.10 22.82 7.51
N GLY A 397 25.53 21.63 7.65
CA GLY A 397 25.08 20.78 6.55
C GLY A 397 23.76 21.25 5.94
N PHE A 398 23.53 20.84 4.70
CA PHE A 398 22.37 21.24 3.89
C PHE A 398 22.13 20.26 2.73
N ASP A 399 20.87 20.09 2.34
CA ASP A 399 20.43 19.37 1.12
C ASP A 399 21.14 18.01 0.87
N GLY A 400 21.37 17.26 1.97
CA GLY A 400 21.92 15.90 1.95
C GLY A 400 23.42 15.81 2.25
N GLU A 401 24.12 16.93 2.34
CA GLU A 401 25.56 16.98 2.66
C GLU A 401 25.75 17.27 4.14
N TYR A 402 26.47 16.39 4.85
CA TYR A 402 26.86 16.60 6.24
C TYR A 402 27.67 17.90 6.39
N GLY A 403 27.45 18.60 7.50
CA GLY A 403 28.28 19.73 7.91
C GLY A 403 29.65 19.29 8.41
N ARG A 404 30.35 20.22 9.06
CA ARG A 404 31.62 19.97 9.74
C ARG A 404 31.72 20.78 11.02
N ILE A 405 32.16 20.13 12.08
CA ILE A 405 32.56 20.79 13.32
C ILE A 405 34.08 20.71 13.42
N ARG A 406 34.73 21.81 13.81
CA ARG A 406 36.19 21.89 13.98
C ARG A 406 36.55 22.48 15.35
N LEU A 407 37.58 21.95 16.00
CA LEU A 407 38.08 22.43 17.28
C LEU A 407 39.25 23.42 17.12
N PHE A 408 39.87 23.46 15.94
CA PHE A 408 41.00 24.32 15.62
C PHE A 408 40.76 25.12 14.33
N ALA A 409 41.27 26.36 14.31
CA ALA A 409 41.30 27.16 13.09
C ALA A 409 42.36 26.61 12.12
N GLU A 410 42.29 26.99 10.84
CA GLU A 410 43.22 26.49 9.82
C GLU A 410 44.68 26.87 10.15
N GLY A 411 45.55 25.87 10.07
CA GLY A 411 46.95 25.96 10.50
C GLY A 411 47.15 26.29 11.98
N GLU A 412 46.13 26.23 12.86
CA GLU A 412 46.30 26.42 14.31
C GLU A 412 47.02 25.25 14.96
N VAL A 413 46.67 24.00 14.59
CA VAL A 413 47.32 22.77 15.10
C VAL A 413 48.85 22.85 14.93
N SER A 414 49.32 23.09 13.70
CA SER A 414 50.76 23.20 13.41
C SER A 414 51.43 24.43 14.04
N ARG A 415 50.67 25.50 14.36
CA ARG A 415 51.16 26.64 15.15
C ARG A 415 51.32 26.28 16.62
N LEU A 416 50.41 25.48 17.19
CA LEU A 416 50.50 25.01 18.57
C LEU A 416 51.64 24.00 18.76
N GLU A 417 51.83 23.07 17.81
CA GLU A 417 53.02 22.20 17.74
C GLU A 417 54.31 23.04 17.66
N GLY A 418 54.33 24.07 16.81
CA GLY A 418 55.46 24.99 16.65
C GLY A 418 55.67 26.00 17.81
N GLN A 419 54.70 26.15 18.72
CA GLN A 419 54.81 27.06 19.88
C GLN A 419 55.34 26.36 21.14
N ALA A 420 55.23 25.02 21.22
CA ALA A 420 55.82 24.24 22.31
C ALA A 420 57.36 24.35 22.41
N THR A 421 58.01 24.88 21.36
CA THR A 421 59.47 25.06 21.28
C THR A 421 59.94 26.52 21.35
N LEU A 422 59.04 27.51 21.38
CA LEU A 422 59.38 28.93 21.13
C LEU A 422 58.72 29.91 22.12
N PHE A 423 59.26 29.95 23.35
CA PHE A 423 59.04 31.06 24.27
C PHE A 423 59.80 32.32 23.80
N HIS A 424 59.17 33.21 23.01
CA HIS A 424 59.57 34.63 22.95
C HIS A 424 58.45 35.59 22.48
N ILE A 425 57.96 36.38 23.44
CA ILE A 425 57.49 37.79 23.41
C ILE A 425 58.05 38.58 22.19
N GLU A 426 57.36 39.44 21.42
CA GLU A 426 56.04 40.15 21.47
C GLU A 426 55.60 40.54 19.99
N LYS A 427 54.60 41.38 19.59
CA LYS A 427 53.65 42.36 20.18
C LYS A 427 52.36 42.57 19.32
N GLU A 428 51.48 43.48 19.74
CA GLU A 428 50.21 43.91 19.12
C GLU A 428 50.34 44.79 17.84
N ARG A 429 49.24 44.95 17.08
CA ARG A 429 48.50 46.25 17.00
C ARG A 429 47.18 46.28 16.19
N VAL A 430 46.09 46.64 16.88
CA VAL A 430 45.05 47.65 16.55
C VAL A 430 44.22 47.57 15.24
N ALA A 431 42.89 47.67 15.41
CA ALA A 431 41.88 47.66 14.35
C ALA A 431 41.57 49.06 13.74
N ARG A 432 40.83 49.08 12.61
CA ARG A 432 40.16 50.27 12.06
C ARG A 432 38.79 49.96 11.41
N SER A 433 37.74 50.51 12.00
CA SER A 433 36.51 50.99 11.33
C SER A 433 36.62 52.54 11.23
N PRO A 434 35.58 53.38 10.92
CA PRO A 434 34.15 53.14 10.61
C PRO A 434 33.58 54.06 9.48
N ARG A 435 32.25 54.33 9.52
CA ARG A 435 31.42 55.40 8.86
C ARG A 435 30.61 54.92 7.62
N HIS A 436 29.26 54.94 7.66
CA HIS A 436 28.27 56.06 7.49
C HIS A 436 28.15 56.53 6.02
N GLU A 437 27.00 56.84 5.41
CA GLU A 437 25.55 56.94 5.74
C GLU A 437 24.73 56.27 4.58
N GLY A 438 23.40 56.06 4.56
CA GLY A 438 22.26 56.53 5.35
C GLY A 438 21.24 57.32 4.48
N ARG A 439 19.99 56.85 4.33
CA ARG A 439 18.80 57.61 3.82
C ARG A 439 17.49 56.82 3.92
N ASN A 440 16.37 57.53 4.13
CA ASN A 440 15.00 57.00 4.26
C ASN A 440 14.19 57.13 2.96
N ALA A 441 13.23 56.23 2.73
CA ALA A 441 12.11 56.45 1.81
C ALA A 441 10.82 55.74 2.29
N THR A 442 9.69 56.44 2.18
CA THR A 442 8.38 56.13 2.78
C THR A 442 7.60 54.97 2.17
N SER A 443 7.00 54.19 3.06
CA SER A 443 5.73 53.44 2.95
C SER A 443 4.75 53.74 1.79
N VAL A 444 4.23 52.68 1.16
CA VAL A 444 2.83 52.54 0.69
C VAL A 444 2.39 51.08 0.89
N SER A 445 1.15 50.85 1.32
CA SER A 445 0.58 49.51 1.60
C SER A 445 -0.65 49.20 0.73
N PRO A 446 -0.68 48.09 -0.02
CA PRO A 446 -1.91 47.46 -0.50
C PRO A 446 -2.51 46.54 0.57
N LYS A 447 -3.84 46.43 0.62
CA LYS A 447 -4.55 45.59 1.60
C LYS A 447 -4.65 44.13 1.15
N SER A 448 -4.70 43.22 2.11
CA SER A 448 -5.16 41.85 1.91
C SER A 448 -6.65 41.80 1.57
N LEU A 449 -7.04 40.79 0.80
CA LEU A 449 -8.41 40.26 0.72
C LEU A 449 -8.34 38.84 1.27
N SER A 450 -9.10 38.52 2.33
CA SER A 450 -9.10 37.18 2.91
C SER A 450 -10.05 36.24 2.14
N ALA A 451 -9.75 34.94 2.17
CA ALA A 451 -10.50 33.93 1.42
C ALA A 451 -11.90 33.61 1.99
N GLU A 452 -12.22 34.14 3.18
CA GLU A 452 -13.40 33.85 4.00
C GLU A 452 -14.74 34.31 3.39
N GLN A 453 -14.72 34.91 2.19
CA GLN A 453 -15.93 35.40 1.50
C GLN A 453 -16.43 34.49 0.36
N LEU A 454 -15.81 33.32 0.12
CA LEU A 454 -16.31 32.36 -0.87
C LEU A 454 -17.24 31.26 -0.30
N GLU A 455 -17.15 30.93 0.99
CA GLU A 455 -17.80 29.71 1.53
C GLU A 455 -19.29 29.86 1.84
N SER A 456 -19.81 31.09 1.96
CA SER A 456 -21.16 31.38 2.45
C SER A 456 -22.29 31.34 1.39
N LYS A 457 -22.06 30.72 0.23
CA LYS A 457 -23.00 30.75 -0.93
C LYS A 457 -23.43 29.39 -1.52
N LYS A 458 -23.36 28.30 -0.76
CA LYS A 458 -23.98 27.01 -1.13
C LYS A 458 -24.97 26.52 -0.08
N ALA A 459 -26.22 26.97 -0.18
CA ALA A 459 -27.36 26.43 0.56
C ALA A 459 -28.57 26.29 -0.39
N HIS A 460 -29.32 25.20 -0.24
CA HIS A 460 -30.53 24.85 -1.02
C HIS A 460 -30.34 24.62 -2.54
N GLU A 461 -29.52 23.63 -2.90
CA GLU A 461 -29.79 22.82 -4.10
C GLU A 461 -30.48 21.50 -3.70
N ASP A 462 -31.26 20.92 -4.62
CA ASP A 462 -31.85 19.58 -4.44
C ASP A 462 -30.72 18.52 -4.44
N PRO A 463 -30.60 17.67 -3.39
CA PRO A 463 -29.53 16.66 -3.31
C PRO A 463 -29.57 15.62 -4.44
N VAL A 464 -30.71 15.43 -5.12
CA VAL A 464 -30.82 14.51 -6.26
C VAL A 464 -30.53 15.20 -7.59
N LEU A 465 -30.99 16.44 -7.80
CA LEU A 465 -30.88 17.12 -9.11
C LEU A 465 -29.74 18.13 -9.21
N GLY A 466 -29.36 18.79 -8.10
CA GLY A 466 -28.28 19.77 -8.01
C GLY A 466 -26.96 19.31 -8.64
N PRO A 467 -26.36 18.18 -8.20
CA PRO A 467 -25.05 17.73 -8.68
C PRO A 467 -25.03 17.12 -10.10
N LEU A 468 -26.15 17.14 -10.84
CA LEU A 468 -26.26 16.56 -12.17
C LEU A 468 -26.02 17.59 -13.28
N ASN A 469 -25.23 17.23 -14.28
CA ASN A 469 -25.11 18.01 -15.52
C ASN A 469 -26.40 17.92 -16.37
N ALA A 470 -26.45 18.63 -17.51
CA ALA A 470 -27.64 18.71 -18.34
C ALA A 470 -28.11 17.33 -18.86
N GLU A 471 -27.19 16.53 -19.43
CA GLU A 471 -27.52 15.22 -20.00
C GLU A 471 -27.93 14.21 -18.92
N GLN A 472 -27.22 14.21 -17.77
CA GLN A 472 -27.54 13.39 -16.60
C GLN A 472 -28.91 13.77 -16.01
N ARG A 473 -29.20 15.08 -15.89
CA ARG A 473 -30.48 15.58 -15.39
C ARG A 473 -31.63 15.17 -16.31
N MET A 474 -31.46 15.27 -17.63
CA MET A 474 -32.44 14.77 -18.61
C MET A 474 -32.72 13.28 -18.41
N ALA A 475 -31.68 12.45 -18.24
CA ALA A 475 -31.84 11.01 -18.01
C ALA A 475 -32.53 10.69 -16.67
N VAL A 476 -32.26 11.48 -15.62
CA VAL A 476 -32.88 11.32 -14.30
C VAL A 476 -34.35 11.74 -14.29
N VAL A 477 -34.71 12.87 -14.91
CA VAL A 477 -36.10 13.37 -14.91
C VAL A 477 -36.99 12.79 -16.02
N PHE A 478 -36.44 12.00 -16.96
CA PHE A 478 -37.20 11.34 -18.03
C PHE A 478 -38.39 10.53 -17.45
N GLY A 479 -39.55 10.60 -18.10
CA GLY A 479 -40.80 10.03 -17.59
C GLY A 479 -40.90 8.50 -17.69
N ARG A 480 -42.12 8.01 -17.94
CA ARG A 480 -42.36 6.63 -18.38
C ARG A 480 -41.91 6.46 -19.84
N GLY A 481 -41.46 5.27 -20.18
CA GLY A 481 -40.99 4.88 -21.51
C GLY A 481 -39.76 3.97 -21.43
N HIS A 482 -39.12 3.76 -22.57
CA HIS A 482 -37.83 3.06 -22.65
C HIS A 482 -36.72 4.11 -22.89
N LEU A 483 -35.64 4.02 -22.13
CA LEU A 483 -34.50 4.93 -22.21
C LEU A 483 -33.20 4.14 -22.18
N LEU A 484 -32.39 4.31 -23.23
CA LEU A 484 -31.00 3.86 -23.29
C LEU A 484 -30.07 5.05 -23.09
N VAL A 485 -29.22 4.98 -22.07
CA VAL A 485 -28.20 6.00 -21.82
C VAL A 485 -26.84 5.49 -22.29
N LYS A 486 -26.30 6.02 -23.40
CA LYS A 486 -24.90 5.78 -23.78
C LYS A 486 -24.00 6.65 -22.89
N ALA A 487 -23.21 6.00 -22.05
CA ALA A 487 -22.47 6.64 -20.97
C ALA A 487 -21.04 6.07 -20.87
N GLY A 488 -20.10 6.76 -21.51
CA GLY A 488 -18.69 6.38 -21.56
C GLY A 488 -18.01 6.30 -20.18
N PRO A 489 -16.74 5.86 -20.12
CA PRO A 489 -16.02 5.75 -18.85
C PRO A 489 -15.93 7.12 -18.18
N GLY A 490 -16.06 7.16 -16.84
CA GLY A 490 -16.01 8.40 -16.06
C GLY A 490 -17.17 9.40 -16.28
N THR A 491 -18.19 9.08 -17.07
CA THR A 491 -19.35 9.98 -17.33
C THR A 491 -20.42 10.01 -16.23
N GLY A 492 -20.24 9.22 -15.16
CA GLY A 492 -21.20 9.11 -14.06
C GLY A 492 -22.34 8.11 -14.29
N LYS A 493 -22.08 6.96 -14.94
CA LYS A 493 -23.04 5.84 -15.11
C LYS A 493 -23.86 5.55 -13.84
N THR A 494 -23.18 5.05 -12.81
CA THR A 494 -23.80 4.66 -11.54
C THR A 494 -24.48 5.83 -10.84
N MET A 495 -23.94 7.05 -10.94
CA MET A 495 -24.55 8.27 -10.38
C MET A 495 -25.89 8.58 -11.06
N THR A 496 -25.93 8.57 -12.39
CA THR A 496 -27.15 8.81 -13.18
C THR A 496 -28.24 7.79 -12.82
N LEU A 497 -27.87 6.51 -12.72
CA LEU A 497 -28.79 5.43 -12.35
C LEU A 497 -29.31 5.58 -10.91
N THR A 498 -28.43 5.77 -9.92
CA THR A 498 -28.84 5.89 -8.50
C THR A 498 -29.66 7.16 -8.24
N HIS A 499 -29.33 8.27 -8.90
CA HIS A 499 -30.11 9.50 -8.83
C HIS A 499 -31.48 9.34 -9.50
N ARG A 500 -31.61 8.57 -10.59
CA ARG A 500 -32.91 8.24 -11.20
C ARG A 500 -33.79 7.39 -10.27
N ILE A 501 -33.24 6.37 -9.62
CA ILE A 501 -33.98 5.58 -8.63
C ILE A 501 -34.43 6.48 -7.48
N ALA A 502 -33.53 7.27 -6.89
CA ALA A 502 -33.86 8.19 -5.80
C ALA A 502 -34.90 9.25 -6.22
N TYR A 503 -34.84 9.75 -7.46
CA TYR A 503 -35.83 10.68 -8.00
C TYR A 503 -37.22 10.05 -8.09
N LEU A 504 -37.37 8.85 -8.65
CA LEU A 504 -38.68 8.17 -8.75
C LEU A 504 -39.30 7.87 -7.38
N LEU A 505 -38.47 7.50 -6.39
CA LEU A 505 -38.92 7.23 -5.02
C LEU A 505 -39.34 8.54 -4.30
N ARG A 506 -38.52 9.59 -4.38
CA ARG A 506 -38.79 10.89 -3.71
C ARG A 506 -39.94 11.67 -4.34
N SER A 507 -40.21 11.48 -5.64
CA SER A 507 -41.36 12.07 -6.34
C SER A 507 -42.65 11.24 -6.22
N GLY A 508 -42.61 10.05 -5.61
CA GLY A 508 -43.76 9.15 -5.49
C GLY A 508 -44.17 8.45 -6.79
N LEU A 509 -43.36 8.54 -7.86
CA LEU A 509 -43.59 7.87 -9.14
C LEU A 509 -43.32 6.35 -9.08
N ALA A 510 -42.56 5.90 -8.09
CA ALA A 510 -42.32 4.49 -7.78
C ALA A 510 -42.40 4.23 -6.27
N ARG A 511 -42.84 3.03 -5.89
CA ARG A 511 -42.61 2.47 -4.55
C ARG A 511 -41.37 1.56 -4.56
N PRO A 512 -40.67 1.34 -3.44
CA PRO A 512 -39.46 0.53 -3.37
C PRO A 512 -39.60 -0.88 -3.95
N GLU A 513 -40.76 -1.52 -3.72
CA GLU A 513 -41.05 -2.90 -4.14
C GLU A 513 -41.29 -3.02 -5.66
N GLN A 514 -41.47 -1.88 -6.34
CA GLN A 514 -41.79 -1.77 -7.77
C GLN A 514 -40.56 -1.45 -8.63
N VAL A 515 -39.38 -1.32 -8.02
CA VAL A 515 -38.10 -1.05 -8.69
C VAL A 515 -37.26 -2.33 -8.71
N LEU A 516 -36.90 -2.78 -9.91
CA LEU A 516 -35.95 -3.87 -10.12
C LEU A 516 -34.65 -3.31 -10.72
N GLY A 517 -33.54 -3.40 -9.97
CA GLY A 517 -32.20 -3.06 -10.44
C GLY A 517 -31.40 -4.31 -10.77
N LEU A 518 -30.88 -4.39 -12.00
CA LEU A 518 -30.07 -5.49 -12.51
C LEU A 518 -28.66 -5.00 -12.82
N THR A 519 -27.66 -5.73 -12.32
CA THR A 519 -26.23 -5.38 -12.42
C THR A 519 -25.40 -6.58 -12.84
N PHE A 520 -24.17 -6.34 -13.31
CA PHE A 520 -23.23 -7.41 -13.65
C PHE A 520 -22.53 -8.02 -12.41
N THR A 521 -22.37 -7.27 -11.30
CA THR A 521 -21.67 -7.75 -10.10
C THR A 521 -22.41 -7.44 -8.80
N ARG A 522 -22.27 -8.32 -7.80
CA ARG A 522 -22.87 -8.12 -6.46
C ARG A 522 -22.37 -6.85 -5.77
N LYS A 523 -21.10 -6.48 -6.00
CA LYS A 523 -20.48 -5.25 -5.52
C LYS A 523 -21.18 -4.01 -6.09
N ALA A 524 -21.45 -3.99 -7.40
CA ALA A 524 -22.22 -2.91 -8.02
C ALA A 524 -23.65 -2.81 -7.46
N ALA A 525 -24.32 -3.94 -7.21
CA ALA A 525 -25.64 -3.95 -6.56
C ALA A 525 -25.60 -3.34 -5.14
N GLN A 526 -24.68 -3.78 -4.28
CA GLN A 526 -24.53 -3.27 -2.91
C GLN A 526 -24.14 -1.78 -2.88
N GLU A 527 -23.23 -1.36 -3.77
CA GLU A 527 -22.82 0.04 -3.90
C GLU A 527 -23.99 0.92 -4.37
N MET A 528 -24.77 0.43 -5.34
CA MET A 528 -25.98 1.10 -5.85
C MET A 528 -27.04 1.26 -4.75
N ILE A 529 -27.29 0.23 -3.93
CA ILE A 529 -28.18 0.32 -2.76
C ILE A 529 -27.67 1.39 -1.79
N LYS A 530 -26.39 1.35 -1.40
CA LYS A 530 -25.78 2.32 -0.47
C LYS A 530 -25.86 3.76 -0.99
N ARG A 531 -25.59 3.97 -2.30
CA ARG A 531 -25.74 5.27 -2.97
C ARG A 531 -27.19 5.77 -2.96
N VAL A 532 -28.18 4.92 -3.26
CA VAL A 532 -29.59 5.31 -3.20
C VAL A 532 -30.01 5.65 -1.77
N HIS A 533 -29.63 4.83 -0.78
CA HIS A 533 -29.96 5.10 0.64
C HIS A 533 -29.41 6.46 1.09
N ASN A 534 -28.16 6.79 0.76
CA ASN A 534 -27.58 8.11 1.05
C ASN A 534 -28.39 9.27 0.43
N LEU A 535 -28.94 9.10 -0.77
CA LEU A 535 -29.79 10.09 -1.45
C LEU A 535 -31.21 10.21 -0.86
N MET A 536 -31.66 9.21 -0.09
CA MET A 536 -32.94 9.25 0.64
C MET A 536 -32.83 9.90 2.02
N GLY A 537 -31.62 9.99 2.59
CA GLY A 537 -31.36 10.65 3.88
C GLY A 537 -31.80 9.80 5.08
N GLN A 538 -32.29 10.45 6.14
CA GLN A 538 -32.75 9.77 7.37
C GLN A 538 -34.10 9.02 7.21
N SER A 539 -34.75 9.09 6.05
CA SER A 539 -35.97 8.33 5.76
C SER A 539 -35.68 6.84 5.67
N HIS A 540 -36.34 6.01 6.48
CA HIS A 540 -36.21 4.56 6.40
C HIS A 540 -36.73 4.05 5.04
N VAL A 541 -35.83 3.56 4.19
CA VAL A 541 -36.15 3.00 2.87
C VAL A 541 -36.40 1.49 3.01
N PRO A 542 -37.59 0.98 2.63
CA PRO A 542 -37.82 -0.46 2.49
C PRO A 542 -36.81 -1.12 1.53
N PRO A 543 -36.50 -2.43 1.69
CA PRO A 543 -35.48 -3.12 0.91
C PRO A 543 -35.70 -3.01 -0.62
N LEU A 544 -34.78 -2.33 -1.31
CA LEU A 544 -34.81 -2.16 -2.77
C LEU A 544 -34.37 -3.44 -3.48
N LYS A 545 -35.07 -3.83 -4.55
CA LYS A 545 -34.73 -5.05 -5.30
C LYS A 545 -33.62 -4.80 -6.33
N ILE A 546 -32.40 -4.58 -5.83
CA ILE A 546 -31.20 -4.40 -6.65
C ILE A 546 -30.29 -5.63 -6.48
N THR A 547 -30.00 -6.33 -7.58
CA THR A 547 -29.29 -7.63 -7.58
C THR A 547 -28.53 -7.84 -8.90
N THR A 548 -27.92 -9.01 -9.10
CA THR A 548 -27.41 -9.43 -10.41
C THR A 548 -28.47 -10.20 -11.19
N LEU A 549 -28.34 -10.29 -12.53
CA LEU A 549 -29.24 -11.11 -13.37
C LEU A 549 -29.31 -12.57 -12.87
N HIS A 550 -28.17 -13.21 -12.62
CA HIS A 550 -28.11 -14.55 -12.01
C HIS A 550 -28.81 -14.63 -10.65
N GLY A 551 -28.66 -13.60 -9.80
CA GLY A 551 -29.34 -13.53 -8.50
C GLY A 551 -30.85 -13.44 -8.63
N PHE A 552 -31.34 -12.59 -9.54
CA PHE A 552 -32.76 -12.50 -9.88
C PHE A 552 -33.31 -13.84 -10.40
N CYS A 553 -32.62 -14.49 -11.34
CA CYS A 553 -32.99 -15.81 -11.86
C CYS A 553 -33.03 -16.90 -10.77
N LEU A 554 -32.05 -16.92 -9.87
CA LEU A 554 -31.99 -17.86 -8.74
C LEU A 554 -33.18 -17.68 -7.79
N GLU A 555 -33.53 -16.44 -7.45
CA GLU A 555 -34.66 -16.12 -6.58
C GLU A 555 -36.01 -16.40 -7.26
N PHE A 556 -36.13 -16.09 -8.55
CA PHE A 556 -37.29 -16.40 -9.38
C PHE A 556 -37.54 -17.91 -9.46
N LEU A 557 -36.51 -18.70 -9.77
CA LEU A 557 -36.61 -20.16 -9.81
C LEU A 557 -36.83 -20.78 -8.43
N LYS A 558 -36.21 -20.26 -7.35
CA LYS A 558 -36.50 -20.70 -5.98
C LYS A 558 -37.96 -20.39 -5.56
N ALA A 559 -38.57 -19.31 -6.07
CA ALA A 559 -39.97 -18.94 -5.81
C ALA A 559 -40.99 -19.74 -6.64
N GLU A 560 -40.79 -19.87 -7.95
CA GLU A 560 -41.71 -20.59 -8.85
C GLU A 560 -41.39 -22.09 -8.99
N ILE A 561 -40.53 -22.66 -8.12
CA ILE A 561 -39.93 -23.99 -8.28
C ILE A 561 -40.93 -25.11 -8.57
N GLY A 562 -42.13 -25.05 -7.96
CA GLY A 562 -43.22 -26.02 -8.16
C GLY A 562 -43.88 -26.00 -9.54
N LYS A 563 -43.54 -25.03 -10.40
CA LYS A 563 -43.92 -24.97 -11.83
C LYS A 563 -42.78 -25.43 -12.76
N THR A 564 -41.64 -25.85 -12.21
CA THR A 564 -40.45 -26.28 -12.97
C THR A 564 -40.28 -27.80 -12.91
N THR A 565 -39.44 -28.35 -13.79
CA THR A 565 -38.91 -29.72 -13.68
C THR A 565 -37.53 -29.75 -13.02
N LEU A 566 -37.19 -28.74 -12.21
CA LEU A 566 -35.89 -28.63 -11.54
C LEU A 566 -35.88 -29.37 -10.20
N PRO A 567 -34.71 -29.82 -9.72
CA PRO A 567 -34.58 -30.42 -8.41
C PRO A 567 -34.96 -29.45 -7.29
N HIS A 568 -35.60 -29.98 -6.25
CA HIS A 568 -35.96 -29.23 -5.04
C HIS A 568 -35.45 -29.97 -3.79
N PRO A 569 -34.69 -29.33 -2.89
CA PRO A 569 -34.18 -27.95 -2.99
C PRO A 569 -33.23 -27.77 -4.19
N LEU A 570 -33.22 -26.56 -4.75
CA LEU A 570 -32.40 -26.21 -5.91
C LEU A 570 -31.00 -25.81 -5.43
N VAL A 571 -29.99 -26.61 -5.81
CA VAL A 571 -28.58 -26.43 -5.42
C VAL A 571 -27.76 -25.92 -6.61
N LEU A 572 -26.92 -24.91 -6.37
CA LEU A 572 -26.10 -24.29 -7.41
C LEU A 572 -24.73 -24.98 -7.59
N CYS A 573 -24.39 -25.26 -8.84
CA CYS A 573 -23.10 -25.73 -9.31
C CYS A 573 -22.26 -24.52 -9.74
N GLY A 574 -21.19 -24.22 -9.01
CA GLY A 574 -20.28 -23.11 -9.31
C GLY A 574 -19.38 -23.38 -10.52
N GLU A 575 -18.68 -22.36 -11.02
CA GLU A 575 -17.81 -22.49 -12.21
C GLU A 575 -16.76 -23.61 -12.06
N SER A 576 -16.13 -23.74 -10.90
CA SER A 576 -15.15 -24.79 -10.60
C SER A 576 -15.76 -26.20 -10.60
N ASP A 577 -17.00 -26.34 -10.17
CA ASP A 577 -17.73 -27.61 -10.14
C ASP A 577 -18.22 -28.00 -11.53
N SER A 578 -18.71 -27.03 -12.31
CA SER A 578 -18.97 -27.19 -13.74
C SER A 578 -17.70 -27.59 -14.50
N LEU A 579 -16.54 -27.04 -14.14
CA LEU A 579 -15.25 -27.40 -14.72
C LEU A 579 -14.82 -28.84 -14.33
N ARG A 580 -14.94 -29.22 -13.05
CA ARG A 580 -14.68 -30.59 -12.56
C ARG A 580 -15.58 -31.61 -13.26
N LEU A 581 -16.88 -31.34 -13.38
CA LEU A 581 -17.83 -32.20 -14.09
C LEU A 581 -17.54 -32.26 -15.60
N SER A 582 -17.19 -31.13 -16.23
CA SER A 582 -16.76 -31.08 -17.63
C SER A 582 -15.51 -31.92 -17.88
N MET A 583 -14.52 -31.91 -16.98
CA MET A 583 -13.34 -32.79 -17.07
C MET A 583 -13.70 -34.27 -16.92
N ARG A 584 -14.59 -34.61 -15.97
CA ARG A 584 -15.07 -35.99 -15.75
C ARG A 584 -15.75 -36.55 -17.01
N VAL A 585 -16.63 -35.77 -17.63
CA VAL A 585 -17.35 -36.17 -18.85
C VAL A 585 -16.42 -36.20 -20.07
N LEU A 586 -15.50 -35.24 -20.24
CA LEU A 586 -14.50 -35.32 -21.30
C LEU A 586 -13.58 -36.56 -21.16
N GLY A 587 -13.32 -37.00 -19.93
CA GLY A 587 -12.52 -38.19 -19.62
C GLY A 587 -13.14 -39.52 -20.06
N THR A 588 -14.45 -39.61 -20.28
CA THR A 588 -15.12 -40.84 -20.76
C THR A 588 -15.15 -40.94 -22.29
N LEU A 589 -14.73 -39.89 -23.02
CA LEU A 589 -14.78 -39.84 -24.49
C LEU A 589 -13.48 -40.34 -25.12
N SER A 590 -13.56 -41.44 -25.87
CA SER A 590 -12.39 -42.13 -26.42
C SER A 590 -11.79 -41.53 -27.71
N SER A 591 -12.46 -40.56 -28.36
CA SER A 591 -12.30 -40.34 -29.81
C SER A 591 -11.60 -39.04 -30.25
N ARG A 592 -11.40 -38.04 -29.39
CA ARG A 592 -10.59 -36.82 -29.67
C ARG A 592 -10.31 -36.00 -28.40
N LYS A 593 -9.09 -35.43 -28.29
CA LYS A 593 -8.75 -34.45 -27.24
C LYS A 593 -9.42 -33.10 -27.51
N ILE A 594 -10.66 -32.94 -27.02
CA ILE A 594 -11.38 -31.66 -26.99
C ILE A 594 -10.88 -30.83 -25.79
N GLY A 595 -10.57 -29.55 -26.01
CA GLY A 595 -10.19 -28.64 -24.94
C GLY A 595 -11.39 -28.12 -24.15
N ILE A 596 -11.28 -27.98 -22.82
CA ILE A 596 -12.43 -27.73 -21.94
C ILE A 596 -13.21 -26.44 -22.25
N ALA A 597 -12.54 -25.34 -22.60
CA ALA A 597 -13.21 -24.10 -23.00
C ALA A 597 -14.06 -24.24 -24.29
N ARG A 598 -13.73 -25.22 -25.16
CA ARG A 598 -14.53 -25.57 -26.35
C ARG A 598 -15.74 -26.43 -25.96
N PHE A 599 -15.58 -27.32 -24.97
CA PHE A 599 -16.69 -28.10 -24.39
C PHE A 599 -17.71 -27.18 -23.71
N GLN A 600 -17.27 -26.23 -22.89
CA GLN A 600 -18.17 -25.29 -22.20
C GLN A 600 -18.95 -24.40 -23.19
N ARG A 601 -18.33 -23.91 -24.27
CA ARG A 601 -19.07 -23.22 -25.35
C ARG A 601 -20.07 -24.12 -26.08
N ALA A 602 -19.71 -25.37 -26.33
CA ALA A 602 -20.61 -26.35 -26.94
C ALA A 602 -21.82 -26.65 -26.04
N LEU A 603 -21.59 -26.76 -24.73
CA LEU A 603 -22.62 -26.97 -23.71
C LEU A 603 -23.60 -25.79 -23.65
N TYR A 604 -23.11 -24.55 -23.56
CA TYR A 604 -23.97 -23.36 -23.59
C TYR A 604 -24.81 -23.31 -24.88
N GLN A 605 -24.21 -23.56 -26.05
CA GLN A 605 -24.93 -23.66 -27.33
C GLN A 605 -26.00 -24.76 -27.32
N TYR A 606 -25.71 -25.91 -26.72
CA TYR A 606 -26.65 -27.03 -26.58
C TYR A 606 -27.84 -26.66 -25.70
N LYS A 607 -27.61 -26.14 -24.48
CA LYS A 607 -28.66 -25.68 -23.58
C LYS A 607 -29.54 -24.62 -24.25
N LEU A 608 -28.93 -23.60 -24.86
CA LEU A 608 -29.63 -22.51 -25.54
C LEU A 608 -30.49 -22.99 -26.72
N SER A 609 -30.04 -24.02 -27.45
CA SER A 609 -30.74 -24.57 -28.61
C SER A 609 -32.07 -25.26 -28.28
N SER A 610 -32.37 -25.48 -26.99
CA SER A 610 -33.69 -25.95 -26.53
C SER A 610 -34.77 -24.86 -26.56
N LEU A 611 -34.40 -23.57 -26.55
CA LEU A 611 -35.34 -22.44 -26.48
C LEU A 611 -35.31 -21.52 -27.70
N ILE A 612 -34.12 -21.28 -28.27
CA ILE A 612 -33.94 -20.30 -29.36
C ILE A 612 -33.51 -21.03 -30.64
N PRO A 613 -34.40 -21.20 -31.63
CA PRO A 613 -34.04 -21.76 -32.93
C PRO A 613 -33.24 -20.75 -33.78
N PRO A 614 -32.43 -21.22 -34.75
CA PRO A 614 -32.25 -22.61 -35.16
C PRO A 614 -31.20 -23.37 -34.33
N LYS A 615 -31.44 -24.68 -34.11
CA LYS A 615 -30.45 -25.58 -33.50
C LYS A 615 -29.16 -25.60 -34.37
N PRO A 616 -27.96 -25.47 -33.77
CA PRO A 616 -26.69 -25.56 -34.51
C PRO A 616 -26.55 -26.87 -35.29
N LYS A 617 -25.97 -26.82 -36.49
CA LYS A 617 -25.66 -28.03 -37.28
C LYS A 617 -24.59 -28.93 -36.64
N ALA A 618 -23.75 -28.37 -35.76
CA ALA A 618 -22.83 -29.08 -34.89
C ALA A 618 -22.44 -28.17 -33.71
N PHE A 619 -22.31 -28.72 -32.51
CA PHE A 619 -21.93 -27.99 -31.30
C PHE A 619 -20.42 -27.89 -31.18
N GLU A 620 -19.78 -26.94 -31.88
CA GLU A 620 -18.32 -26.78 -31.91
C GLU A 620 -17.55 -28.07 -32.28
N GLY A 621 -18.20 -29.07 -32.90
CA GLY A 621 -17.60 -30.38 -33.17
C GLY A 621 -17.41 -31.30 -31.95
N VAL A 622 -18.10 -31.00 -30.84
CA VAL A 622 -18.27 -31.89 -29.67
C VAL A 622 -19.43 -32.86 -29.95
N ASP A 623 -19.37 -34.08 -29.41
CA ASP A 623 -20.47 -35.05 -29.49
C ASP A 623 -21.63 -34.60 -28.58
N GLU A 624 -22.84 -34.50 -29.14
CA GLU A 624 -24.05 -34.13 -28.40
C GLU A 624 -24.33 -35.09 -27.23
N LYS A 625 -23.93 -36.37 -27.33
CA LYS A 625 -24.02 -37.34 -26.23
C LYS A 625 -23.25 -36.91 -24.98
N ALA A 626 -22.11 -36.23 -25.14
CA ALA A 626 -21.33 -35.73 -24.01
C ALA A 626 -22.02 -34.54 -23.33
N LEU A 627 -22.72 -33.71 -24.10
CA LEU A 627 -23.46 -32.56 -23.59
C LEU A 627 -24.72 -33.02 -22.83
N ILE A 628 -25.40 -34.05 -23.36
CA ILE A 628 -26.47 -34.78 -22.67
C ILE A 628 -25.94 -35.38 -21.36
N GLN A 629 -24.85 -36.16 -21.40
CA GLN A 629 -24.27 -36.79 -20.20
C GLN A 629 -23.87 -35.77 -19.13
N TYR A 630 -23.32 -34.61 -19.49
CA TYR A 630 -23.07 -33.54 -18.51
C TYR A 630 -24.36 -33.11 -17.81
N GLN A 631 -25.43 -32.85 -18.58
CA GLN A 631 -26.69 -32.36 -18.04
C GLN A 631 -27.42 -33.43 -17.20
N GLU A 632 -27.34 -34.70 -17.61
CA GLU A 632 -27.86 -35.85 -16.86
C GLU A 632 -27.16 -36.01 -15.50
N HIS A 633 -25.82 -35.96 -15.46
CA HIS A 633 -25.09 -36.01 -14.19
C HIS A 633 -25.41 -34.80 -13.30
N LEU A 634 -25.47 -33.59 -13.87
CA LEU A 634 -25.77 -32.35 -13.14
C LEU A 634 -27.15 -32.41 -12.47
N ARG A 635 -28.20 -32.74 -13.24
CA ARG A 635 -29.57 -32.90 -12.71
C ARG A 635 -29.69 -34.11 -11.76
N GLY A 636 -28.97 -35.19 -12.03
CA GLY A 636 -28.93 -36.39 -11.18
C GLY A 636 -28.31 -36.17 -9.80
N MET A 637 -27.43 -35.16 -9.65
CA MET A 637 -26.91 -34.69 -8.35
C MET A 637 -27.83 -33.68 -7.65
N GLY A 638 -29.01 -33.37 -8.21
CA GLY A 638 -29.92 -32.35 -7.69
C GLY A 638 -29.48 -30.92 -7.97
N MET A 639 -28.64 -30.70 -8.99
CA MET A 639 -27.99 -29.40 -9.23
C MET A 639 -28.45 -28.70 -10.52
N VAL A 640 -28.22 -27.39 -10.54
CA VAL A 640 -28.28 -26.50 -11.71
C VAL A 640 -26.97 -25.70 -11.77
N ASP A 641 -26.49 -25.32 -12.95
CA ASP A 641 -25.35 -24.38 -13.08
C ASP A 641 -25.81 -22.96 -13.49
N LEU A 642 -24.85 -22.04 -13.68
CA LEU A 642 -25.15 -20.63 -14.00
C LEU A 642 -25.94 -20.47 -15.32
N ASP A 643 -25.62 -21.27 -16.34
CA ASP A 643 -26.33 -21.24 -17.62
C ASP A 643 -27.78 -21.71 -17.45
N ASP A 644 -28.00 -22.74 -16.62
CA ASP A 644 -29.34 -23.26 -16.33
C ASP A 644 -30.24 -22.21 -15.66
N LEU A 645 -29.69 -21.39 -14.75
CA LEU A 645 -30.48 -20.37 -14.05
C LEU A 645 -31.15 -19.41 -15.03
N GLU A 646 -30.41 -18.96 -16.05
CA GLU A 646 -30.93 -18.01 -17.03
C GLU A 646 -31.84 -18.71 -18.06
N ILE A 647 -31.44 -19.90 -18.52
CA ILE A 647 -32.17 -20.64 -19.55
C ILE A 647 -33.52 -21.15 -19.00
N GLU A 648 -33.56 -21.77 -17.82
CA GLU A 648 -34.82 -22.25 -17.24
C GLU A 648 -35.72 -21.09 -16.79
N THR A 649 -35.15 -19.93 -16.40
CA THR A 649 -35.92 -18.68 -16.16
C THR A 649 -36.58 -18.17 -17.45
N LEU A 650 -35.82 -18.08 -18.55
CA LEU A 650 -36.35 -17.66 -19.85
C LEU A 650 -37.45 -18.62 -20.33
N LYS A 651 -37.22 -19.93 -20.22
CA LYS A 651 -38.19 -20.97 -20.54
C LYS A 651 -39.50 -20.77 -19.78
N LEU A 652 -39.44 -20.64 -18.46
CA LEU A 652 -40.63 -20.50 -17.62
C LEU A 652 -41.43 -19.24 -17.98
N LEU A 653 -40.74 -18.11 -18.26
CA LEU A 653 -41.36 -16.86 -18.72
C LEU A 653 -41.93 -16.92 -20.16
N MET A 654 -41.42 -17.80 -21.02
CA MET A 654 -41.98 -18.04 -22.34
C MET A 654 -43.23 -18.93 -22.27
N GLU A 655 -43.16 -20.03 -21.52
CA GLU A 655 -44.21 -21.05 -21.40
C GLU A 655 -45.40 -20.60 -20.53
N ASN A 656 -45.19 -19.75 -19.52
CA ASN A 656 -46.20 -19.39 -18.50
C ASN A 656 -46.52 -17.89 -18.53
N GLU A 657 -47.62 -17.52 -19.19
CA GLU A 657 -48.05 -16.12 -19.29
C GLU A 657 -48.50 -15.51 -17.94
N ASP A 658 -49.11 -16.30 -17.06
CA ASP A 658 -49.50 -15.85 -15.71
C ASP A 658 -48.29 -15.35 -14.90
N ILE A 659 -47.17 -16.09 -14.94
CA ILE A 659 -45.92 -15.72 -14.28
C ILE A 659 -45.34 -14.47 -14.94
N ARG A 660 -45.20 -14.48 -16.28
CA ARG A 660 -44.64 -13.36 -17.04
C ARG A 660 -45.38 -12.06 -16.75
N VAL A 661 -46.72 -12.10 -16.72
CA VAL A 661 -47.59 -10.97 -16.38
C VAL A 661 -47.46 -10.58 -14.90
N HIS A 662 -47.43 -11.54 -13.96
CA HIS A 662 -47.25 -11.24 -12.54
C HIS A 662 -45.95 -10.47 -12.27
N TYR A 663 -44.80 -10.99 -12.74
CA TYR A 663 -43.50 -10.35 -12.51
C TYR A 663 -43.34 -9.03 -13.29
N GLY A 664 -43.96 -8.89 -14.46
CA GLY A 664 -44.04 -7.63 -15.19
C GLY A 664 -44.80 -6.54 -14.42
N TYR A 665 -46.00 -6.83 -13.89
CA TYR A 665 -46.75 -5.88 -13.08
C TYR A 665 -46.14 -5.62 -11.70
N LYS A 666 -45.37 -6.57 -11.16
CA LYS A 666 -44.61 -6.42 -9.92
C LYS A 666 -43.49 -5.38 -10.05
N TYR A 667 -42.78 -5.39 -11.18
CA TYR A 667 -41.63 -4.52 -11.44
C TYR A 667 -41.85 -3.58 -12.65
N PRO A 668 -42.75 -2.58 -12.56
CA PRO A 668 -43.01 -1.63 -13.64
C PRO A 668 -41.86 -0.65 -13.92
N TRP A 669 -40.81 -0.63 -13.09
CA TRP A 669 -39.60 0.17 -13.28
C TRP A 669 -38.36 -0.74 -13.24
N ILE A 670 -37.82 -1.08 -14.41
CA ILE A 670 -36.64 -1.96 -14.56
C ILE A 670 -35.42 -1.14 -14.95
N PHE A 671 -34.32 -1.35 -14.23
CA PHE A 671 -33.03 -0.71 -14.44
C PHE A 671 -31.97 -1.76 -14.77
N VAL A 672 -31.15 -1.52 -15.80
CA VAL A 672 -30.04 -2.43 -16.17
C VAL A 672 -28.75 -1.62 -16.33
N ASP A 673 -27.77 -1.91 -15.48
CA ASP A 673 -26.42 -1.34 -15.54
C ASP A 673 -25.49 -2.19 -16.41
N GLU A 674 -24.48 -1.56 -17.02
CA GLU A 674 -23.53 -2.16 -17.96
C GLU A 674 -24.18 -3.00 -19.09
N TYR A 675 -25.27 -2.49 -19.69
CA TYR A 675 -26.14 -3.21 -20.64
C TYR A 675 -25.41 -3.85 -21.84
N GLN A 676 -24.24 -3.32 -22.22
CA GLN A 676 -23.41 -3.91 -23.28
C GLN A 676 -22.83 -5.30 -22.97
N ASP A 677 -22.73 -5.66 -21.68
CA ASP A 677 -22.21 -6.96 -21.24
C ASP A 677 -23.32 -8.01 -21.07
N THR A 678 -24.55 -7.70 -21.48
CA THR A 678 -25.67 -8.66 -21.45
C THR A 678 -25.48 -9.76 -22.50
N ASN A 679 -25.84 -10.99 -22.17
CA ASN A 679 -25.99 -12.07 -23.15
C ASN A 679 -27.42 -12.07 -23.77
N PRO A 680 -27.67 -12.80 -24.88
CA PRO A 680 -28.99 -12.82 -25.52
C PRO A 680 -30.13 -13.38 -24.66
N VAL A 681 -29.85 -14.26 -23.69
CA VAL A 681 -30.86 -14.83 -22.77
C VAL A 681 -31.32 -13.76 -21.77
N GLN A 682 -30.36 -13.09 -21.12
CA GLN A 682 -30.59 -11.97 -20.20
C GLN A 682 -31.41 -10.85 -20.85
N ALA A 683 -31.00 -10.42 -22.07
CA ALA A 683 -31.72 -9.40 -22.81
C ALA A 683 -33.17 -9.83 -23.12
N LYS A 684 -33.39 -11.11 -23.46
CA LYS A 684 -34.75 -11.63 -23.73
C LYS A 684 -35.60 -11.76 -22.47
N ILE A 685 -35.03 -12.12 -21.31
CA ILE A 685 -35.72 -12.13 -20.01
C ILE A 685 -36.21 -10.70 -19.67
N VAL A 686 -35.31 -9.71 -19.74
CA VAL A 686 -35.67 -8.30 -19.49
C VAL A 686 -36.78 -7.84 -20.43
N LYS A 687 -36.67 -8.15 -21.73
CA LYS A 687 -37.70 -7.78 -22.72
C LYS A 687 -39.07 -8.40 -22.40
N LEU A 688 -39.15 -9.69 -22.08
CA LEU A 688 -40.43 -10.35 -21.74
C LEU A 688 -41.11 -9.75 -20.50
N LEU A 689 -40.34 -9.35 -19.49
CA LEU A 689 -40.87 -8.70 -18.28
C LEU A 689 -41.39 -7.28 -18.58
N VAL A 690 -40.64 -6.50 -19.37
CA VAL A 690 -41.02 -5.15 -19.80
C VAL A 690 -42.28 -5.17 -20.66
N GLU A 691 -42.35 -6.06 -21.66
CA GLU A 691 -43.48 -6.23 -22.58
C GLU A 691 -44.77 -6.58 -21.81
N ALA A 692 -44.73 -7.59 -20.93
CA ALA A 692 -45.91 -8.09 -20.23
C ALA A 692 -46.42 -7.14 -19.13
N GLY A 693 -45.51 -6.44 -18.43
CA GLY A 693 -45.88 -5.44 -17.43
C GLY A 693 -46.29 -4.08 -18.00
N ARG A 694 -46.05 -3.83 -19.30
CA ARG A 694 -46.00 -2.48 -19.90
C ARG A 694 -45.11 -1.54 -19.07
N GLY A 695 -43.97 -2.07 -18.64
CA GLY A 695 -43.02 -1.42 -17.75
C GLY A 695 -42.17 -0.38 -18.46
N SER A 696 -41.52 0.49 -17.68
CA SER A 696 -40.48 1.39 -18.17
C SER A 696 -39.10 0.78 -17.95
N LEU A 697 -38.26 0.85 -18.98
CA LEU A 697 -36.90 0.28 -18.98
C LEU A 697 -35.87 1.40 -19.02
N PHE A 698 -34.94 1.41 -18.07
CA PHE A 698 -33.77 2.27 -18.07
C PHE A 698 -32.51 1.41 -18.21
N ALA A 699 -31.95 1.36 -19.41
CA ALA A 699 -30.67 0.71 -19.67
C ALA A 699 -29.56 1.76 -19.72
N ILE A 700 -28.41 1.46 -19.13
CA ILE A 700 -27.21 2.31 -19.22
C ILE A 700 -25.99 1.46 -19.54
N GLY A 701 -25.08 2.01 -20.34
CA GLY A 701 -23.87 1.30 -20.74
C GLY A 701 -23.06 2.03 -21.80
N ASP A 702 -22.03 1.35 -22.30
CA ASP A 702 -21.15 1.83 -23.34
C ASP A 702 -20.63 0.65 -24.17
N PRO A 703 -20.98 0.52 -25.46
CA PRO A 703 -20.52 -0.60 -26.29
C PRO A 703 -18.99 -0.63 -26.43
N ASP A 704 -18.34 0.52 -26.27
CA ASP A 704 -16.89 0.67 -26.33
C ASP A 704 -16.20 0.09 -25.07
N GLN A 705 -16.98 -0.29 -24.03
CA GLN A 705 -16.52 -1.00 -22.83
C GLN A 705 -16.95 -2.48 -22.79
N ALA A 706 -17.58 -3.04 -23.83
CA ALA A 706 -17.96 -4.46 -23.86
C ALA A 706 -16.71 -5.36 -24.00
N ILE A 707 -16.35 -6.08 -22.93
CA ILE A 707 -15.09 -6.84 -22.81
C ILE A 707 -15.27 -8.22 -22.13
N TYR A 708 -16.49 -8.76 -22.20
CA TYR A 708 -16.83 -10.09 -21.69
C TYR A 708 -17.49 -10.97 -22.77
N GLY A 709 -17.17 -10.74 -24.05
CA GLY A 709 -17.63 -11.57 -25.18
C GLY A 709 -17.16 -13.02 -25.04
N PHE A 710 -15.98 -13.23 -24.46
CA PHE A 710 -15.51 -14.57 -24.07
C PHE A 710 -16.35 -15.27 -22.99
N ARG A 711 -17.29 -14.57 -22.32
CA ARG A 711 -18.31 -15.09 -21.40
C ARG A 711 -19.72 -15.11 -22.01
N GLY A 712 -19.85 -14.91 -23.32
CA GLY A 712 -21.14 -14.92 -24.02
C GLY A 712 -21.92 -13.61 -24.02
N ALA A 713 -21.32 -12.51 -23.55
CA ALA A 713 -21.91 -11.17 -23.73
C ALA A 713 -22.00 -10.81 -25.23
N ASP A 714 -23.11 -10.19 -25.64
CA ASP A 714 -23.38 -9.82 -27.03
C ASP A 714 -23.63 -8.31 -27.14
N VAL A 715 -22.60 -7.56 -27.56
CA VAL A 715 -22.70 -6.11 -27.75
C VAL A 715 -23.76 -5.71 -28.79
N SER A 716 -24.22 -6.63 -29.66
CA SER A 716 -25.35 -6.36 -30.55
C SER A 716 -26.67 -6.19 -29.80
N ASN A 717 -26.79 -6.63 -28.54
CA ASN A 717 -27.92 -6.27 -27.67
C ASN A 717 -28.04 -4.75 -27.47
N PHE A 718 -26.90 -4.05 -27.33
CA PHE A 718 -26.86 -2.60 -27.18
C PHE A 718 -27.35 -1.90 -28.47
N TYR A 719 -26.88 -2.37 -29.62
CA TYR A 719 -27.25 -1.83 -30.94
C TYR A 719 -28.66 -2.23 -31.41
N ARG A 720 -29.24 -3.31 -30.89
CA ARG A 720 -30.61 -3.74 -31.19
C ARG A 720 -31.68 -3.02 -30.37
N PHE A 721 -31.32 -2.27 -29.32
CA PHE A 721 -32.28 -1.72 -28.35
C PHE A 721 -33.43 -0.92 -28.97
N GLU A 722 -33.18 -0.08 -29.99
CA GLU A 722 -34.22 0.68 -30.69
C GLU A 722 -35.16 -0.21 -31.53
N GLY A 723 -34.64 -1.32 -32.07
CA GLY A 723 -35.46 -2.33 -32.76
C GLY A 723 -36.20 -3.25 -31.79
N ASP A 724 -35.67 -3.45 -30.58
CA ASP A 724 -36.33 -4.20 -29.52
C ASP A 724 -37.40 -3.37 -28.79
N PHE A 725 -37.25 -2.05 -28.70
CA PHE A 725 -38.17 -1.11 -28.08
C PHE A 725 -38.36 0.14 -28.98
N PRO A 726 -39.31 0.13 -29.94
CA PRO A 726 -39.45 1.21 -30.93
C PRO A 726 -39.71 2.61 -30.39
N ASP A 727 -40.30 2.72 -29.19
CA ASP A 727 -40.54 4.00 -28.49
C ASP A 727 -39.35 4.42 -27.58
N ALA A 728 -38.16 3.85 -27.79
CA ALA A 728 -36.97 4.15 -27.01
C ALA A 728 -36.42 5.56 -27.29
N THR A 729 -36.09 6.27 -26.21
CA THR A 729 -35.26 7.48 -26.28
C THR A 729 -33.80 7.11 -26.02
N ILE A 730 -32.86 7.74 -26.74
CA ILE A 730 -31.42 7.64 -26.45
C ILE A 730 -30.93 8.98 -25.86
N ILE A 731 -30.17 8.91 -24.76
CA ILE A 731 -29.41 10.04 -24.21
C ILE A 731 -27.93 9.66 -24.16
N THR A 732 -27.05 10.56 -24.60
CA THR A 732 -25.59 10.34 -24.57
C THR A 732 -24.95 11.27 -23.55
N LEU A 733 -24.21 10.73 -22.59
CA LEU A 733 -23.44 11.54 -21.63
C LEU A 733 -22.07 11.88 -22.23
N THR A 734 -21.80 13.17 -22.46
CA THR A 734 -20.59 13.61 -23.19
C THR A 734 -19.43 14.07 -22.29
N HIS A 735 -19.73 14.40 -21.04
CA HIS A 735 -18.78 14.92 -20.06
C HIS A 735 -18.24 13.83 -19.14
N ASN A 736 -16.91 13.76 -19.01
CA ASN A 736 -16.15 12.84 -18.16
C ASN A 736 -15.58 13.61 -16.94
N TYR A 737 -15.67 13.00 -15.75
CA TYR A 737 -15.28 13.59 -14.46
C TYR A 737 -14.10 12.84 -13.81
N ARG A 738 -13.33 12.07 -14.60
CA ARG A 738 -12.31 11.14 -14.12
C ARG A 738 -10.94 11.43 -14.72
N SER A 739 -10.86 11.51 -16.04
CA SER A 739 -9.64 11.41 -16.84
C SER A 739 -9.34 12.72 -17.56
N THR A 740 -8.07 13.09 -17.61
CA THR A 740 -7.59 14.27 -18.35
C THR A 740 -7.86 14.13 -19.86
N GLN A 741 -7.99 15.27 -20.55
CA GLN A 741 -8.38 15.27 -21.97
C GLN A 741 -7.41 14.47 -22.86
N GLN A 742 -6.10 14.51 -22.57
CA GLN A 742 -5.08 13.76 -23.31
C GLN A 742 -5.28 12.23 -23.24
N ILE A 743 -5.74 11.71 -22.09
CA ILE A 743 -6.08 10.29 -21.92
C ILE A 743 -7.35 9.96 -22.72
N LEU A 744 -8.35 10.85 -22.67
CA LEU A 744 -9.61 10.67 -23.41
C LEU A 744 -9.37 10.66 -24.92
N ASP A 745 -8.65 11.64 -25.47
CA ASP A 745 -8.36 11.77 -26.89
C ASP A 745 -7.58 10.56 -27.43
N ALA A 746 -6.50 10.17 -26.74
CA ALA A 746 -5.70 9.01 -27.13
C ALA A 746 -6.50 7.70 -27.05
N SER A 747 -7.30 7.51 -26.00
CA SER A 747 -8.13 6.32 -25.84
C SER A 747 -9.24 6.25 -26.90
N ALA A 748 -9.82 7.39 -27.29
CA ALA A 748 -10.80 7.49 -28.36
C ALA A 748 -10.23 7.05 -29.72
N MET A 749 -8.96 7.36 -30.01
CA MET A 749 -8.32 6.93 -31.27
C MET A 749 -8.11 5.41 -31.35
N VAL A 750 -7.81 4.73 -30.22
CA VAL A 750 -7.62 3.27 -30.16
C VAL A 750 -8.86 2.48 -30.64
N VAL A 751 -10.06 2.98 -30.29
CA VAL A 751 -11.36 2.39 -30.67
C VAL A 751 -12.05 3.12 -31.84
N GLY A 752 -11.36 4.05 -32.52
CA GLY A 752 -11.91 4.77 -33.68
C GLY A 752 -13.13 5.64 -33.37
N ALA A 753 -13.30 6.11 -32.14
CA ALA A 753 -14.46 6.88 -31.71
C ALA A 753 -14.52 8.25 -32.42
N LYS A 754 -15.64 8.53 -33.09
CA LYS A 754 -15.86 9.74 -33.92
C LYS A 754 -15.76 11.08 -33.16
N SER A 755 -15.85 11.06 -31.84
CA SER A 755 -15.75 12.24 -30.98
C SER A 755 -15.30 11.79 -29.59
N PRO A 756 -14.16 12.29 -29.05
CA PRO A 756 -13.76 12.04 -27.68
C PRO A 756 -14.78 12.57 -26.65
N LEU A 757 -14.74 12.00 -25.45
CA LEU A 757 -15.41 12.60 -24.29
C LEU A 757 -14.73 13.91 -23.89
N LYS A 758 -15.50 14.84 -23.34
CA LYS A 758 -14.99 16.11 -22.81
C LYS A 758 -14.60 15.94 -21.35
N SER A 759 -13.34 16.18 -21.00
CA SER A 759 -12.91 16.20 -19.61
C SER A 759 -13.51 17.41 -18.88
N SER A 760 -13.89 17.18 -17.63
CA SER A 760 -14.21 18.20 -16.62
C SER A 760 -13.11 18.28 -15.54
N VAL A 761 -11.94 17.73 -15.84
CA VAL A 761 -10.72 17.77 -15.03
C VAL A 761 -9.72 18.70 -15.72
N GLU A 762 -8.86 19.37 -14.96
CA GLU A 762 -7.78 20.19 -15.50
C GLU A 762 -6.92 19.43 -16.54
N PRO A 763 -6.34 20.11 -17.55
CA PRO A 763 -5.49 19.49 -18.55
C PRO A 763 -4.36 18.67 -17.93
N GLY A 764 -4.19 17.46 -18.43
CA GLY A 764 -3.21 16.51 -17.92
C GLY A 764 -1.85 16.60 -18.59
N GLU A 765 -1.04 15.62 -18.25
CA GLU A 765 0.24 15.35 -18.89
C GLU A 765 0.07 14.47 -20.12
N LYS A 766 1.13 14.38 -20.94
CA LYS A 766 1.17 13.44 -22.05
C LYS A 766 1.25 12.00 -21.56
N ILE A 767 0.81 11.06 -22.38
CA ILE A 767 0.95 9.64 -22.10
C ILE A 767 2.42 9.26 -22.20
N LEU A 768 2.94 8.65 -21.13
CA LEU A 768 4.35 8.29 -21.00
C LEU A 768 4.60 6.92 -21.62
N VAL A 769 5.52 6.82 -22.57
CA VAL A 769 5.92 5.55 -23.22
C VAL A 769 7.30 5.10 -22.77
N ALA A 770 7.37 3.84 -22.32
CA ALA A 770 8.55 3.25 -21.67
C ALA A 770 9.01 1.94 -22.36
N PRO A 771 9.76 2.02 -23.48
CA PRO A 771 10.43 0.85 -24.06
C PRO A 771 11.46 0.27 -23.09
N CYS A 772 11.43 -1.05 -22.90
CA CYS A 772 12.36 -1.81 -22.06
C CYS A 772 12.94 -3.00 -22.83
N ARG A 773 14.15 -3.47 -22.49
CA ARG A 773 14.78 -4.63 -23.16
C ARG A 773 14.21 -5.96 -22.64
N THR A 774 13.86 -6.00 -21.37
CA THR A 774 13.31 -7.20 -20.69
C THR A 774 12.12 -6.87 -19.80
N GLY A 775 11.31 -7.89 -19.47
CA GLY A 775 10.23 -7.75 -18.48
C GLY A 775 10.75 -7.40 -17.08
N ALA A 776 11.91 -7.93 -16.69
CA ALA A 776 12.61 -7.50 -15.47
C ALA A 776 13.09 -6.03 -15.49
N GLU A 777 13.47 -5.49 -16.66
CA GLU A 777 13.76 -4.05 -16.80
C GLU A 777 12.47 -3.22 -16.69
N GLU A 778 11.37 -3.69 -17.28
CA GLU A 778 10.04 -3.05 -17.13
C GLU A 778 9.60 -3.01 -15.66
N ALA A 779 9.79 -4.11 -14.91
CA ALA A 779 9.46 -4.18 -13.50
C ALA A 779 10.29 -3.21 -12.64
N GLU A 780 11.62 -3.12 -12.84
CA GLU A 780 12.44 -2.10 -12.16
C GLU A 780 12.07 -0.67 -12.59
N MET A 781 11.70 -0.46 -13.86
CA MET A 781 11.26 0.86 -14.36
C MET A 781 9.98 1.34 -13.65
N ILE A 782 9.02 0.43 -13.42
CA ILE A 782 7.79 0.74 -12.69
C ILE A 782 8.10 1.10 -11.24
N VAL A 783 8.93 0.30 -10.55
CA VAL A 783 9.45 0.61 -9.21
C VAL A 783 10.07 1.99 -9.15
N GLU A 784 11.05 2.29 -10.02
CA GLU A 784 11.76 3.58 -10.01
C GLU A 784 10.84 4.76 -10.36
N THR A 785 9.74 4.51 -11.08
CA THR A 785 8.73 5.53 -11.40
C THR A 785 7.78 5.77 -10.23
N ILE A 786 7.36 4.73 -9.50
CA ILE A 786 6.59 4.85 -8.25
C ILE A 786 7.44 5.56 -7.18
N GLU A 787 8.69 5.12 -6.98
CA GLU A 787 9.65 5.76 -6.08
C GLU A 787 9.81 7.26 -6.42
N ARG A 788 9.83 7.64 -7.71
CA ARG A 788 9.93 9.04 -8.13
C ARG A 788 8.65 9.84 -7.90
N PHE A 789 7.49 9.33 -8.32
CA PHE A 789 6.19 10.02 -8.15
C PHE A 789 5.83 10.23 -6.67
N MET A 790 6.28 9.36 -5.78
CA MET A 790 6.11 9.52 -4.33
C MET A 790 7.16 10.42 -3.67
N GLY A 791 8.17 10.92 -4.41
CA GLY A 791 9.27 11.70 -3.82
C GLY A 791 10.17 10.87 -2.90
N GLY A 792 10.47 9.63 -3.28
CA GLY A 792 11.30 8.68 -2.54
C GLY A 792 10.54 7.88 -1.47
N VAL A 793 10.89 6.59 -1.31
CA VAL A 793 10.36 5.70 -0.26
C VAL A 793 11.39 5.39 0.85
N SER A 794 12.60 5.94 0.73
CA SER A 794 13.65 5.88 1.76
C SER A 794 14.62 7.05 1.57
N TYR A 795 15.38 7.44 2.61
CA TYR A 795 16.47 8.42 2.49
C TYR A 795 17.43 8.08 1.34
N PHE A 796 17.84 6.82 1.22
CA PHE A 796 18.75 6.37 0.16
C PHE A 796 18.23 6.65 -1.26
N SER A 797 16.90 6.66 -1.48
CA SER A 797 16.29 7.04 -2.76
C SER A 797 16.48 8.53 -3.09
N ILE A 798 16.51 9.38 -2.06
CA ILE A 798 16.65 10.85 -2.16
C ILE A 798 18.13 11.23 -2.23
N ASP A 799 18.93 10.89 -1.22
CA ASP A 799 20.37 11.19 -1.09
C ASP A 799 21.18 10.84 -2.35
N SER A 800 20.85 9.69 -2.97
CA SER A 800 21.53 9.18 -4.16
C SER A 800 21.21 9.92 -5.46
N GLY A 801 20.36 10.96 -5.41
CA GLY A 801 20.01 11.80 -6.55
C GLY A 801 19.20 11.08 -7.64
N ARG A 802 18.58 9.93 -7.31
CA ARG A 802 17.73 9.18 -8.26
C ARG A 802 16.32 9.75 -8.37
N VAL A 803 15.88 10.49 -7.36
CA VAL A 803 14.60 11.18 -7.31
C VAL A 803 14.87 12.68 -7.15
N GLU A 804 14.90 13.40 -8.28
CA GLU A 804 14.49 14.81 -8.25
C GLU A 804 12.97 14.85 -8.16
N SER A 805 12.44 15.60 -7.19
CA SER A 805 11.00 15.83 -7.09
C SER A 805 10.52 16.56 -8.33
N LEU A 806 9.60 15.95 -9.07
CA LEU A 806 8.86 16.62 -10.14
C LEU A 806 8.13 17.83 -9.54
N GLY A 807 8.07 18.94 -10.29
CA GLY A 807 7.87 20.30 -9.77
C GLY A 807 6.48 20.66 -9.22
N GLU A 808 5.62 19.69 -8.94
CA GLU A 808 4.33 19.87 -8.27
C GLU A 808 4.25 18.91 -7.07
N GLU A 809 3.68 19.36 -5.95
CA GLU A 809 3.45 18.52 -4.78
C GLU A 809 2.26 17.58 -4.99
N THR A 810 2.39 16.64 -5.92
CA THR A 810 1.42 15.56 -6.10
C THR A 810 1.48 14.65 -4.87
N SER A 811 0.49 14.75 -3.97
CA SER A 811 0.33 13.90 -2.79
C SER A 811 -0.08 12.47 -3.17
N LEU A 812 0.87 11.76 -3.78
CA LEU A 812 0.71 10.38 -4.22
C LEU A 812 1.18 9.40 -3.13
N SER A 813 0.39 8.35 -2.92
CA SER A 813 0.69 7.22 -2.02
C SER A 813 0.47 5.90 -2.75
N PHE A 814 0.82 4.76 -2.14
CA PHE A 814 0.84 3.45 -2.81
C PHE A 814 -0.49 3.07 -3.48
N GLY A 815 -1.64 3.39 -2.85
CA GLY A 815 -2.97 3.12 -3.40
C GLY A 815 -3.40 3.99 -4.58
N ASP A 816 -2.62 5.00 -4.95
CA ASP A 816 -2.87 5.79 -6.17
C ASP A 816 -2.31 5.14 -7.45
N PHE A 817 -1.56 4.04 -7.31
CA PHE A 817 -0.88 3.36 -8.41
C PHE A 817 -1.56 2.02 -8.72
N ALA A 818 -1.89 1.80 -9.99
CA ALA A 818 -2.27 0.49 -10.51
C ALA A 818 -1.35 0.03 -11.64
N ILE A 819 -1.05 -1.26 -11.67
CA ILE A 819 -0.25 -1.94 -12.69
C ILE A 819 -1.15 -2.97 -13.38
N LEU A 820 -1.51 -2.68 -14.63
CA LEU A 820 -2.49 -3.43 -15.42
C LEU A 820 -1.80 -4.28 -16.48
N TYR A 821 -2.08 -5.58 -16.48
CA TYR A 821 -1.53 -6.55 -17.43
C TYR A 821 -2.62 -7.31 -18.19
N ARG A 822 -2.26 -8.01 -19.28
CA ARG A 822 -3.20 -8.86 -20.01
C ARG A 822 -3.40 -10.23 -19.34
N LEU A 823 -2.34 -10.78 -18.74
CA LEU A 823 -2.28 -12.15 -18.22
C LEU A 823 -1.63 -12.17 -16.83
N ASN A 824 -2.17 -12.94 -15.87
CA ASN A 824 -1.59 -13.08 -14.51
C ASN A 824 -0.12 -13.53 -14.50
N ALA A 825 0.36 -14.24 -15.54
CA ALA A 825 1.76 -14.62 -15.68
C ALA A 825 2.74 -13.43 -15.89
N GLN A 826 2.24 -12.21 -16.11
CA GLN A 826 3.04 -10.99 -16.09
C GLN A 826 3.27 -10.47 -14.66
N ALA A 827 2.44 -10.89 -13.68
CA ALA A 827 2.54 -10.43 -12.29
C ALA A 827 3.78 -10.97 -11.58
N ASP A 828 4.37 -12.09 -12.03
CA ASP A 828 5.46 -12.75 -11.31
C ASP A 828 6.74 -11.89 -11.26
N GLU A 829 7.18 -11.31 -12.38
CA GLU A 829 8.32 -10.38 -12.43
C GLU A 829 8.03 -9.07 -11.67
N LEU A 830 6.77 -8.61 -11.64
CA LEU A 830 6.33 -7.40 -10.93
C LEU A 830 6.33 -7.58 -9.41
N LYS A 831 5.74 -8.69 -8.92
CA LYS A 831 5.72 -9.07 -7.50
C LYS A 831 7.14 -9.14 -6.96
N GLU A 832 8.07 -9.78 -7.69
CA GLU A 832 9.47 -9.88 -7.27
C GLU A 832 10.12 -8.49 -7.14
N ALA A 833 9.95 -7.61 -8.13
CA ALA A 833 10.54 -6.26 -8.10
C ALA A 833 9.99 -5.38 -6.97
N LEU A 834 8.68 -5.40 -6.74
CA LEU A 834 8.03 -4.64 -5.66
C LEU A 834 8.39 -5.21 -4.28
N ALA A 835 8.31 -6.52 -4.09
CA ALA A 835 8.67 -7.20 -2.84
C ALA A 835 10.13 -6.94 -2.47
N ARG A 836 11.07 -7.08 -3.42
CA ARG A 836 12.51 -6.81 -3.26
C ARG A 836 12.85 -5.34 -2.97
N ARG A 837 11.87 -4.45 -3.08
CA ARG A 837 11.97 -3.01 -2.78
C ARG A 837 11.20 -2.60 -1.53
N GLY A 838 10.43 -3.52 -0.92
CA GLY A 838 9.57 -3.23 0.22
C GLY A 838 8.33 -2.41 -0.12
N ILE A 839 7.97 -2.29 -1.40
CA ILE A 839 6.76 -1.55 -1.81
C ILE A 839 5.55 -2.45 -1.53
N PRO A 840 4.59 -2.05 -0.68
CA PRO A 840 3.41 -2.85 -0.39
C PRO A 840 2.49 -2.88 -1.61
N PHE A 841 2.01 -4.08 -1.96
CA PHE A 841 1.15 -4.30 -3.11
C PHE A 841 0.03 -5.29 -2.80
N LEU A 842 -0.98 -5.34 -3.68
CA LEU A 842 -2.10 -6.27 -3.63
C LEU A 842 -2.40 -6.78 -5.03
N VAL A 843 -2.50 -8.10 -5.20
CA VAL A 843 -2.86 -8.75 -6.46
C VAL A 843 -4.37 -8.99 -6.51
N SER A 844 -4.98 -8.72 -7.67
CA SER A 844 -6.40 -8.90 -7.93
C SER A 844 -6.61 -9.79 -9.16
N GLY A 845 -7.57 -10.70 -9.05
CA GLY A 845 -7.78 -11.78 -10.03
C GLY A 845 -7.01 -13.07 -9.72
N ASP A 846 -6.68 -13.31 -8.44
CA ASP A 846 -6.42 -14.67 -7.94
C ASP A 846 -7.72 -15.50 -7.91
N THR A 847 -7.60 -16.79 -7.60
CA THR A 847 -8.73 -17.73 -7.51
C THR A 847 -9.78 -17.29 -6.46
N PRO A 848 -11.07 -17.65 -6.64
CA PRO A 848 -12.11 -17.43 -5.62
C PRO A 848 -11.69 -17.95 -4.26
N LEU A 849 -12.15 -17.31 -3.17
CA LEU A 849 -11.72 -17.64 -1.80
C LEU A 849 -11.91 -19.13 -1.47
N VAL A 850 -12.98 -19.74 -2.02
CA VAL A 850 -13.33 -21.16 -1.88
C VAL A 850 -12.38 -22.15 -2.58
N GLU A 851 -11.40 -21.70 -3.36
CA GLU A 851 -10.38 -22.55 -3.97
C GLU A 851 -9.07 -22.56 -3.19
N HIS A 852 -8.82 -21.58 -2.31
CA HIS A 852 -7.60 -21.51 -1.51
C HIS A 852 -7.64 -22.51 -0.35
N PHE A 853 -6.55 -23.21 -0.09
CA PHE A 853 -6.40 -24.02 1.13
C PHE A 853 -6.19 -23.10 2.34
N PRO A 854 -6.69 -23.43 3.56
CA PRO A 854 -7.58 -24.55 3.91
C PRO A 854 -9.08 -24.26 3.67
N VAL A 855 -9.45 -23.06 3.18
CA VAL A 855 -10.85 -22.66 2.96
C VAL A 855 -11.58 -23.66 2.07
N ASN A 856 -10.93 -24.14 1.01
CA ASN A 856 -11.48 -25.11 0.08
C ASN A 856 -11.91 -26.42 0.78
N LEU A 857 -11.10 -26.96 1.69
CA LEU A 857 -11.42 -28.17 2.46
C LEU A 857 -12.62 -27.91 3.40
N ILE A 858 -12.59 -26.81 4.16
CA ILE A 858 -13.64 -26.48 5.13
C ILE A 858 -14.96 -26.14 4.44
N TRP A 859 -14.93 -25.42 3.32
CA TRP A 859 -16.12 -25.14 2.51
C TRP A 859 -16.73 -26.42 1.93
N ARG A 860 -15.92 -27.37 1.43
CA ARG A 860 -16.41 -28.67 0.97
C ARG A 860 -16.96 -29.55 2.09
N PHE A 861 -16.31 -29.55 3.26
CA PHE A 861 -16.84 -30.23 4.44
C PHE A 861 -18.21 -29.67 4.83
N LEU A 862 -18.35 -28.35 4.93
CA LEU A 862 -19.63 -27.70 5.24
C LEU A 862 -20.69 -27.98 4.17
N GLN A 863 -20.35 -28.00 2.87
CA GLN A 863 -21.27 -28.45 1.82
C GLN A 863 -21.72 -29.91 2.00
N LEU A 864 -20.82 -30.82 2.40
CA LEU A 864 -21.16 -32.21 2.66
C LEU A 864 -22.08 -32.39 3.88
N MET A 865 -21.96 -31.56 4.92
CA MET A 865 -22.87 -31.61 6.08
C MET A 865 -24.34 -31.44 5.68
N PHE A 866 -24.61 -30.59 4.67
CA PHE A 866 -25.96 -30.26 4.21
C PHE A 866 -26.40 -31.04 2.95
N ALA A 867 -25.45 -31.55 2.16
CA ALA A 867 -25.72 -32.42 1.02
C ALA A 867 -24.87 -33.72 1.06
N PRO A 868 -25.06 -34.62 2.06
CA PRO A 868 -24.14 -35.73 2.31
C PRO A 868 -24.03 -36.75 1.17
N GLN A 869 -25.05 -36.83 0.32
CA GLN A 869 -25.11 -37.74 -0.83
C GLN A 869 -24.63 -37.11 -2.14
N ASN A 870 -24.18 -35.84 -2.14
CA ASN A 870 -23.62 -35.22 -3.35
C ASN A 870 -22.22 -35.82 -3.64
N PRO A 871 -22.02 -36.54 -4.75
CA PRO A 871 -20.75 -37.19 -5.03
C PRO A 871 -19.67 -36.19 -5.45
N LEU A 872 -20.03 -35.06 -6.08
CA LEU A 872 -19.06 -34.06 -6.51
C LEU A 872 -18.40 -33.37 -5.31
N TYR A 873 -19.18 -33.05 -4.28
CA TYR A 873 -18.65 -32.51 -3.02
C TYR A 873 -17.80 -33.54 -2.28
N ARG A 874 -18.18 -34.83 -2.31
CA ARG A 874 -17.44 -35.94 -1.67
C ARG A 874 -16.09 -36.16 -2.36
N ASP A 875 -16.11 -36.35 -3.69
CA ASP A 875 -14.92 -36.55 -4.51
C ASP A 875 -13.96 -35.35 -4.37
N ALA A 876 -14.47 -34.12 -4.30
CA ALA A 876 -13.65 -32.92 -4.11
C ALA A 876 -13.06 -32.79 -2.69
N TYR A 877 -13.84 -33.08 -1.64
CA TYR A 877 -13.36 -33.06 -0.25
C TYR A 877 -12.27 -34.10 -0.01
N GLU A 878 -12.51 -35.35 -0.41
CA GLU A 878 -11.53 -36.44 -0.25
C GLU A 878 -10.24 -36.14 -1.04
N GLN A 879 -10.35 -35.64 -2.27
CA GLN A 879 -9.18 -35.23 -3.07
C GLN A 879 -8.33 -34.16 -2.35
N ILE A 880 -8.93 -33.08 -1.86
CA ILE A 880 -8.19 -31.99 -1.20
C ILE A 880 -7.55 -32.50 0.10
N LYS A 881 -8.27 -33.34 0.84
CA LYS A 881 -7.81 -33.97 2.09
C LYS A 881 -6.60 -34.88 1.87
N GLU A 882 -6.62 -35.71 0.82
CA GLU A 882 -5.48 -36.54 0.40
C GLU A 882 -4.29 -35.69 -0.07
N GLU A 883 -4.52 -34.69 -0.92
CA GLU A 883 -3.49 -33.80 -1.48
C GLU A 883 -2.70 -33.04 -0.41
N HIS A 884 -3.35 -32.68 0.70
CA HIS A 884 -2.75 -31.91 1.79
C HIS A 884 -2.49 -32.74 3.07
N GLY A 885 -2.76 -34.05 3.07
CA GLY A 885 -2.50 -34.96 4.19
C GLY A 885 -3.28 -34.66 5.48
N VAL A 886 -4.48 -34.08 5.38
CA VAL A 886 -5.27 -33.62 6.53
C VAL A 886 -6.11 -34.75 7.13
N ALA A 887 -6.23 -34.80 8.46
CA ALA A 887 -7.14 -35.72 9.13
C ALA A 887 -8.58 -35.18 9.07
N GLY A 888 -9.50 -35.93 8.45
CA GLY A 888 -10.93 -35.61 8.49
C GLY A 888 -11.57 -36.05 9.82
N PRO A 889 -12.64 -35.38 10.29
CA PRO A 889 -13.38 -35.82 11.48
C PRO A 889 -14.06 -37.17 11.25
N GLU A 890 -14.02 -38.03 12.27
CA GLU A 890 -14.52 -39.42 12.22
C GLU A 890 -16.06 -39.52 12.22
N ALA A 891 -16.77 -38.46 12.67
CA ALA A 891 -18.22 -38.41 12.77
C ALA A 891 -18.79 -37.09 12.19
N GLY A 892 -19.35 -37.16 10.98
CA GLY A 892 -19.81 -35.99 10.21
C GLY A 892 -21.26 -35.56 10.42
N PHE A 893 -21.84 -35.69 11.62
CA PHE A 893 -23.25 -35.30 11.87
C PHE A 893 -23.55 -34.69 13.26
N GLU A 894 -22.86 -35.08 14.33
CA GLU A 894 -23.28 -34.73 15.70
C GLU A 894 -23.02 -33.26 16.08
N LEU A 895 -22.03 -32.61 15.45
CA LEU A 895 -21.61 -31.21 15.70
C LEU A 895 -22.71 -30.14 15.48
N MET A 896 -23.83 -30.51 14.86
CA MET A 896 -24.90 -29.60 14.43
C MET A 896 -26.10 -29.50 15.40
N GLN A 897 -26.32 -30.43 16.33
CA GLN A 897 -27.57 -30.48 17.10
C GLN A 897 -27.81 -29.26 18.02
N GLU A 898 -26.75 -28.54 18.38
CA GLU A 898 -26.80 -27.30 19.17
C GLU A 898 -26.19 -26.09 18.42
N ALA A 899 -26.11 -26.14 17.09
CA ALA A 899 -25.58 -25.03 16.30
C ALA A 899 -26.65 -23.93 16.10
N GLY A 900 -26.45 -22.78 16.76
CA GLY A 900 -27.24 -21.57 16.49
C GLY A 900 -27.00 -21.01 15.08
N ARG A 901 -27.74 -19.95 14.72
CA ARG A 901 -27.69 -19.33 13.37
C ARG A 901 -26.41 -18.54 13.05
N ASP A 902 -25.32 -18.78 13.78
CA ASP A 902 -24.05 -18.06 13.62
C ASP A 902 -23.11 -18.82 12.66
N VAL A 903 -22.93 -18.26 11.47
CA VAL A 903 -22.07 -18.82 10.42
C VAL A 903 -20.59 -18.86 10.84
N ARG A 904 -20.10 -17.88 11.61
CA ARG A 904 -18.70 -17.87 12.08
C ARG A 904 -18.42 -19.00 13.05
N GLN A 905 -19.36 -19.30 13.96
CA GLN A 905 -19.24 -20.43 14.87
C GLN A 905 -19.25 -21.78 14.13
N LEU A 906 -20.04 -21.91 13.07
CA LEU A 906 -20.05 -23.10 12.21
C LEU A 906 -18.72 -23.31 11.48
N ILE A 907 -18.11 -22.25 10.95
CA ILE A 907 -16.79 -22.33 10.31
C ILE A 907 -15.72 -22.67 11.35
N GLN A 908 -15.73 -22.05 12.54
CA GLN A 908 -14.78 -22.37 13.61
C GLN A 908 -14.85 -23.85 14.01
N ARG A 909 -16.05 -24.38 14.31
CA ARG A 909 -16.24 -25.80 14.65
C ARG A 909 -15.75 -26.73 13.54
N ALA A 910 -15.94 -26.34 12.27
CA ALA A 910 -15.43 -27.11 11.15
C ALA A 910 -13.89 -27.07 11.08
N VAL A 911 -13.24 -25.92 11.33
CA VAL A 911 -11.78 -25.83 11.46
C VAL A 911 -11.29 -26.74 12.59
N ASP A 912 -11.82 -26.59 13.81
CA ASP A 912 -11.40 -27.34 14.99
C ASP A 912 -11.51 -28.87 14.79
N ALA A 913 -12.57 -29.32 14.13
CA ALA A 913 -12.86 -30.73 13.86
C ALA A 913 -11.81 -31.44 12.98
N HIS A 914 -11.03 -30.71 12.17
CA HIS A 914 -9.99 -31.28 11.31
C HIS A 914 -8.63 -31.46 12.00
N LYS A 915 -8.52 -31.15 13.31
CA LYS A 915 -7.36 -31.46 14.17
C LYS A 915 -6.01 -31.09 13.52
N TRP A 916 -5.92 -29.87 12.99
CA TRP A 916 -4.74 -29.34 12.31
C TRP A 916 -3.48 -29.50 13.17
N LYS A 917 -2.40 -29.99 12.57
CA LYS A 917 -1.07 -29.98 13.20
C LYS A 917 -0.45 -28.58 13.13
N GLU A 918 -0.59 -27.97 11.96
CA GLU A 918 -0.13 -26.63 11.61
C GLU A 918 -0.92 -26.22 10.35
N ILE A 919 -1.28 -24.94 10.23
CA ILE A 919 -1.85 -24.38 8.99
C ILE A 919 -0.73 -23.57 8.34
N PRO A 920 -0.43 -23.73 7.04
CA PRO A 920 0.61 -22.95 6.40
C PRO A 920 0.38 -21.44 6.56
N GLU A 921 1.39 -20.70 6.99
CA GLU A 921 1.32 -19.26 7.27
C GLU A 921 0.75 -18.47 6.08
N ASN A 922 1.18 -18.82 4.86
CA ASN A 922 0.69 -18.25 3.59
C ASN A 922 -0.77 -18.60 3.23
N SER A 923 -1.45 -19.40 4.04
CA SER A 923 -2.85 -19.85 3.89
C SER A 923 -3.76 -19.32 5.00
N GLN A 924 -3.21 -18.74 6.07
CA GLN A 924 -3.98 -18.25 7.21
C GLN A 924 -4.85 -17.04 6.85
N GLU A 925 -4.34 -16.09 6.05
CA GLU A 925 -5.10 -14.92 5.54
C GLU A 925 -6.42 -15.34 4.85
N ALA A 926 -6.39 -16.41 4.05
CA ALA A 926 -7.57 -16.92 3.37
C ALA A 926 -8.63 -17.44 4.37
N LEU A 927 -8.20 -18.15 5.41
CA LEU A 927 -9.10 -18.65 6.46
C LEU A 927 -9.68 -17.52 7.30
N GLU A 928 -8.86 -16.54 7.69
CA GLU A 928 -9.31 -15.34 8.42
C GLU A 928 -10.34 -14.53 7.61
N ARG A 929 -10.12 -14.37 6.31
CA ARG A 929 -11.09 -13.73 5.39
C ARG A 929 -12.40 -14.51 5.30
N PHE A 930 -12.36 -15.85 5.26
CA PHE A 930 -13.57 -16.68 5.24
C PHE A 930 -14.34 -16.58 6.57
N MET A 931 -13.63 -16.54 7.69
CA MET A 931 -14.18 -16.32 9.03
C MET A 931 -14.80 -14.92 9.21
N ALA A 932 -14.16 -13.88 8.67
CA ALA A 932 -14.67 -12.51 8.70
C ALA A 932 -15.93 -12.35 7.82
N ALA A 933 -15.95 -12.96 6.64
CA ALA A 933 -17.13 -13.03 5.78
C ALA A 933 -18.29 -13.74 6.49
N GLY A 934 -18.02 -14.86 7.18
CA GLY A 934 -19.00 -15.58 7.99
C GLY A 934 -19.56 -14.76 9.15
N GLY A 935 -18.70 -14.06 9.89
CA GLY A 935 -19.11 -13.20 11.02
C GLY A 935 -19.88 -11.94 10.61
N SER A 936 -19.79 -11.55 9.34
CA SER A 936 -20.52 -10.42 8.76
C SER A 936 -21.88 -10.82 8.15
N TYR A 937 -22.20 -12.12 8.11
CA TYR A 937 -23.34 -12.65 7.37
C TYR A 937 -24.61 -12.75 8.22
N GLN A 938 -25.73 -12.28 7.67
CA GLN A 938 -27.06 -12.40 8.27
C GLN A 938 -27.96 -13.27 7.39
N GLY A 939 -28.06 -14.56 7.73
CA GLY A 939 -28.84 -15.55 6.99
C GLY A 939 -28.52 -16.96 7.47
N ASP A 940 -28.87 -17.99 6.70
CA ASP A 940 -28.44 -19.36 6.95
C ASP A 940 -27.13 -19.71 6.24
N ILE A 941 -26.49 -20.77 6.73
CA ILE A 941 -25.21 -21.28 6.24
C ILE A 941 -25.24 -21.75 4.79
N MET A 942 -26.36 -22.25 4.24
CA MET A 942 -26.40 -22.70 2.85
C MET A 942 -26.41 -21.51 1.89
N ASN A 943 -27.21 -20.48 2.16
CA ASN A 943 -27.17 -19.23 1.41
C ASN A 943 -25.81 -18.50 1.55
N PHE A 944 -25.09 -18.67 2.67
CA PHE A 944 -23.69 -18.23 2.79
C PHE A 944 -22.73 -19.04 1.89
N LEU A 945 -22.77 -20.37 1.94
CA LEU A 945 -21.89 -21.24 1.14
C LEU A 945 -22.13 -21.06 -0.36
N GLU A 946 -23.38 -20.84 -0.80
CA GLU A 946 -23.72 -20.41 -2.17
C GLU A 946 -23.16 -19.02 -2.49
N GLN A 947 -23.23 -18.06 -1.55
CA GLN A 947 -22.77 -16.69 -1.75
C GLN A 947 -21.24 -16.58 -1.92
N VAL A 948 -20.44 -17.22 -1.07
CA VAL A 948 -18.96 -17.14 -1.17
C VAL A 948 -18.46 -17.89 -2.42
N ALA A 949 -19.15 -18.94 -2.86
CA ALA A 949 -18.88 -19.61 -4.13
C ALA A 949 -19.13 -18.73 -5.37
N LEU A 950 -20.00 -17.72 -5.23
CA LEU A 950 -20.27 -16.70 -6.26
C LEU A 950 -19.35 -15.46 -6.14
N GLU A 951 -18.46 -15.42 -5.15
CA GLU A 951 -17.58 -14.28 -4.92
C GLU A 951 -16.34 -14.34 -5.81
N ARG A 952 -16.28 -13.45 -6.80
CA ARG A 952 -15.07 -13.20 -7.60
C ARG A 952 -14.21 -12.17 -6.84
N GLY A 953 -13.30 -12.68 -6.01
CA GLY A 953 -12.63 -11.93 -4.95
C GLY A 953 -11.90 -10.65 -5.39
N ILE A 954 -12.47 -9.50 -5.03
CA ILE A 954 -11.78 -8.22 -4.81
C ILE A 954 -12.49 -7.52 -3.66
N ASP A 955 -11.87 -7.52 -2.48
CA ASP A 955 -12.30 -6.61 -1.40
C ASP A 955 -11.16 -5.75 -0.85
N HIS A 956 -10.75 -4.79 -1.69
CA HIS A 956 -9.87 -3.67 -1.33
C HIS A 956 -10.32 -2.87 -0.08
N ALA A 957 -11.53 -3.08 0.42
CA ALA A 957 -12.07 -2.39 1.60
C ALA A 957 -11.86 -3.13 2.94
N LEU A 958 -11.43 -4.40 2.92
CA LEU A 958 -11.24 -5.21 4.14
C LEU A 958 -9.80 -5.22 4.67
N LEU A 959 -8.81 -4.88 3.84
CA LEU A 959 -7.40 -4.88 4.23
C LEU A 959 -6.98 -3.49 4.75
N LYS A 960 -6.48 -3.41 5.98
CA LYS A 960 -5.79 -2.20 6.46
C LYS A 960 -4.52 -1.95 5.62
N GLY A 961 -4.21 -0.67 5.41
CA GLY A 961 -2.98 -0.19 4.78
C GLY A 961 -3.06 0.04 3.27
N ASP A 962 -2.37 1.10 2.82
CA ASP A 962 -2.30 1.60 1.45
C ASP A 962 -1.31 0.79 0.58
N ARG A 963 -1.73 0.32 -0.62
CA ARG A 963 -0.97 -0.67 -1.41
C ARG A 963 -1.12 -0.48 -2.93
N VAL A 964 -0.04 -0.71 -3.69
CA VAL A 964 -0.04 -0.70 -5.16
C VAL A 964 -0.90 -1.84 -5.71
N ALA A 965 -1.84 -1.54 -6.60
CA ALA A 965 -2.80 -2.52 -7.12
C ALA A 965 -2.29 -3.22 -8.40
N LEU A 966 -2.12 -4.55 -8.36
CA LEU A 966 -1.73 -5.37 -9.52
C LEU A 966 -2.96 -6.15 -10.00
N MET A 967 -3.36 -6.01 -11.26
CA MET A 967 -4.49 -6.78 -11.79
C MET A 967 -4.52 -6.89 -13.32
N THR A 968 -5.40 -7.76 -13.81
CA THR A 968 -5.68 -7.80 -15.25
C THR A 968 -6.49 -6.56 -15.70
N LEU A 969 -6.35 -6.19 -16.97
CA LEU A 969 -7.19 -5.21 -17.65
C LEU A 969 -8.71 -5.48 -17.46
N HIS A 970 -9.12 -6.75 -17.37
CA HIS A 970 -10.50 -7.16 -17.10
C HIS A 970 -10.93 -6.91 -15.65
N GLY A 971 -10.03 -7.14 -14.68
CA GLY A 971 -10.27 -6.91 -13.26
C GLY A 971 -10.35 -5.42 -12.91
N ALA A 972 -9.75 -4.57 -13.72
CA ALA A 972 -9.79 -3.12 -13.55
C ALA A 972 -11.12 -2.46 -13.99
N LYS A 973 -12.05 -3.20 -14.63
CA LYS A 973 -13.33 -2.62 -15.06
C LYS A 973 -14.11 -2.07 -13.85
N GLY A 974 -14.74 -0.90 -14.02
CA GLY A 974 -15.34 -0.11 -12.95
C GLY A 974 -14.35 0.81 -12.21
N LEU A 975 -13.18 0.29 -11.82
CA LEU A 975 -12.16 0.97 -11.00
C LEU A 975 -11.47 2.16 -11.71
N GLU A 976 -10.67 2.92 -10.95
CA GLU A 976 -9.93 4.12 -11.37
C GLU A 976 -8.82 4.54 -10.39
N TRP A 977 -7.72 5.12 -10.91
CA TRP A 977 -6.54 5.54 -10.13
C TRP A 977 -5.89 6.83 -10.67
N PRO A 978 -5.25 7.66 -9.84
CA PRO A 978 -4.41 8.78 -10.30
C PRO A 978 -3.32 8.39 -11.30
N VAL A 979 -2.63 7.27 -11.07
CA VAL A 979 -1.53 6.77 -11.89
C VAL A 979 -1.79 5.32 -12.32
N VAL A 980 -1.71 5.04 -13.63
CA VAL A 980 -1.86 3.68 -14.18
C VAL A 980 -0.71 3.34 -15.10
N PHE A 981 -0.08 2.19 -14.85
CA PHE A 981 0.82 1.53 -15.78
C PHE A 981 0.04 0.46 -16.56
N ILE A 982 0.17 0.39 -17.88
CA ILE A 982 -0.26 -0.76 -18.69
C ILE A 982 0.98 -1.43 -19.28
N VAL A 983 1.20 -2.68 -18.90
CA VAL A 983 2.49 -3.36 -19.05
C VAL A 983 2.42 -4.53 -20.02
N GLY A 984 3.53 -4.79 -20.73
CA GLY A 984 3.53 -5.74 -21.83
C GLY A 984 2.60 -5.35 -22.97
N CYS A 985 2.59 -4.06 -23.33
CA CYS A 985 1.98 -3.54 -24.56
C CYS A 985 2.74 -4.06 -25.80
N GLU A 986 2.70 -5.37 -26.02
CA GLU A 986 3.50 -6.11 -27.00
C GLU A 986 2.60 -6.81 -28.02
N GLN A 987 3.04 -6.86 -29.27
CA GLN A 987 2.38 -7.64 -30.32
C GLN A 987 2.23 -9.12 -29.89
N GLY A 988 0.99 -9.58 -29.74
CA GLY A 988 0.66 -10.94 -29.31
C GLY A 988 0.32 -11.09 -27.82
N LEU A 989 0.63 -10.09 -26.99
CA LEU A 989 0.04 -9.91 -25.65
C LEU A 989 -1.12 -8.91 -25.69
N ILE A 990 -0.94 -7.78 -26.36
CA ILE A 990 -1.98 -6.75 -26.58
C ILE A 990 -1.91 -6.36 -28.07
N PRO A 991 -2.81 -6.84 -28.94
CA PRO A 991 -3.83 -7.85 -28.70
C PRO A 991 -3.26 -9.25 -28.40
N CYS A 992 -3.97 -10.01 -27.57
CA CYS A 992 -3.60 -11.35 -27.15
C CYS A 992 -3.86 -12.42 -28.22
N THR A 993 -2.80 -12.92 -28.87
CA THR A 993 -2.89 -13.98 -29.89
C THR A 993 -2.31 -15.34 -29.47
N LEU A 994 -1.78 -15.44 -28.24
CA LEU A 994 -1.15 -16.66 -27.71
C LEU A 994 -2.08 -17.90 -27.65
N PHE A 995 -3.40 -17.70 -27.69
CA PHE A 995 -4.41 -18.76 -27.60
C PHE A 995 -5.20 -18.96 -28.90
N GLY A 996 -4.83 -18.28 -29.99
CA GLY A 996 -5.49 -18.35 -31.30
C GLY A 996 -5.75 -16.96 -31.89
N LYS A 997 -6.62 -16.90 -32.91
CA LYS A 997 -7.21 -15.62 -33.36
C LYS A 997 -8.28 -15.20 -32.36
N GLY A 998 -7.96 -14.26 -31.46
CA GLY A 998 -8.95 -13.54 -30.66
C GLY A 998 -9.71 -12.50 -31.49
N ASP A 999 -10.73 -11.90 -30.90
CA ASP A 999 -11.37 -10.70 -31.46
C ASP A 999 -10.46 -9.48 -31.20
N GLU A 1000 -9.97 -8.86 -32.28
CA GLU A 1000 -9.13 -7.66 -32.17
C GLU A 1000 -9.94 -6.46 -31.64
N GLU A 1001 -11.25 -6.38 -31.93
CA GLU A 1001 -12.10 -5.29 -31.45
C GLU A 1001 -12.44 -5.47 -29.96
N GLU A 1002 -12.58 -6.69 -29.44
CA GLU A 1002 -12.65 -6.93 -27.99
C GLU A 1002 -11.33 -6.56 -27.29
N GLU A 1003 -10.17 -6.88 -27.89
CA GLU A 1003 -8.86 -6.47 -27.34
C GLU A 1003 -8.63 -4.95 -27.43
N ARG A 1004 -9.13 -4.25 -28.46
CA ARG A 1004 -9.13 -2.77 -28.55
C ARG A 1004 -9.96 -2.14 -27.44
N ARG A 1005 -11.18 -2.63 -27.24
CA ARG A 1005 -12.08 -2.21 -26.14
C ARG A 1005 -11.45 -2.50 -24.77
N LEU A 1006 -10.75 -3.64 -24.61
CA LEU A 1006 -10.01 -3.98 -23.40
C LEU A 1006 -8.85 -3.00 -23.11
N PHE A 1007 -8.10 -2.61 -24.14
CA PHE A 1007 -7.02 -1.61 -23.99
C PHE A 1007 -7.59 -0.22 -23.66
N TYR A 1008 -8.67 0.21 -24.33
CA TYR A 1008 -9.42 1.44 -24.02
C TYR A 1008 -10.00 1.45 -22.59
N VAL A 1009 -10.55 0.33 -22.11
CA VAL A 1009 -10.95 0.17 -20.71
C VAL A 1009 -9.74 0.42 -19.81
N GLY A 1010 -8.59 -0.22 -20.07
CA GLY A 1010 -7.34 0.00 -19.35
C GLY A 1010 -6.89 1.46 -19.29
N MET A 1011 -6.81 2.13 -20.44
CA MET A 1011 -6.41 3.55 -20.53
C MET A 1011 -7.32 4.45 -19.71
N THR A 1012 -8.64 4.21 -19.78
CA THR A 1012 -9.68 5.00 -19.08
C THR A 1012 -9.86 4.64 -17.59
N ARG A 1013 -8.93 3.84 -17.03
CA ARG A 1013 -8.77 3.71 -15.57
C ARG A 1013 -7.93 4.86 -14.99
N ALA A 1014 -7.04 5.43 -15.80
CA ALA A 1014 -6.17 6.53 -15.38
C ALA A 1014 -6.95 7.84 -15.21
N ARG A 1015 -6.70 8.56 -14.11
CA ARG A 1015 -7.21 9.92 -13.90
C ARG A 1015 -6.26 10.97 -14.46
N ARG A 1016 -4.99 11.02 -14.00
CA ARG A 1016 -4.01 12.05 -14.41
C ARG A 1016 -2.83 11.51 -15.21
N TRP A 1017 -2.26 10.38 -14.81
CA TRP A 1017 -1.05 9.81 -15.43
C TRP A 1017 -1.30 8.41 -16.00
N LEU A 1018 -0.92 8.20 -17.25
CA LEU A 1018 -0.96 6.91 -17.94
C LEU A 1018 0.42 6.60 -18.51
N ILE A 1019 0.97 5.44 -18.12
CA ILE A 1019 2.27 4.95 -18.55
C ILE A 1019 2.07 3.65 -19.34
N LEU A 1020 2.60 3.58 -20.56
CA LEU A 1020 2.48 2.43 -21.46
C LEU A 1020 3.87 1.83 -21.71
N SER A 1021 4.09 0.57 -21.31
CA SER A 1021 5.40 -0.09 -21.39
C SER A 1021 5.37 -1.42 -22.13
N TRP A 1022 6.53 -1.81 -22.69
CA TRP A 1022 6.71 -3.08 -23.39
C TRP A 1022 8.15 -3.58 -23.29
N ALA A 1023 8.36 -4.89 -23.38
CA ALA A 1023 9.67 -5.51 -23.42
C ALA A 1023 10.04 -6.00 -24.84
N GLU A 1024 11.27 -5.75 -25.29
CA GLU A 1024 11.82 -6.37 -26.51
C GLU A 1024 11.93 -7.91 -26.37
N LYS A 1025 12.16 -8.41 -25.15
CA LYS A 1025 12.23 -9.84 -24.82
C LYS A 1025 11.57 -10.12 -23.47
N ARG A 1026 10.50 -10.92 -23.45
CA ARG A 1026 9.87 -11.38 -22.20
C ARG A 1026 10.15 -12.86 -21.96
N ASN A 1027 9.93 -13.33 -20.73
CA ASN A 1027 9.83 -14.74 -20.37
C ASN A 1027 8.49 -14.96 -19.65
N LEU A 1028 7.65 -15.85 -20.17
CA LEU A 1028 6.35 -16.19 -19.56
C LEU A 1028 6.29 -17.69 -19.35
N ARG A 1029 6.26 -18.12 -18.08
CA ARG A 1029 6.21 -19.54 -17.66
C ARG A 1029 7.27 -20.41 -18.38
N GLY A 1030 8.51 -19.92 -18.42
CA GLY A 1030 9.66 -20.59 -19.05
C GLY A 1030 9.74 -20.48 -20.58
N ARG A 1031 8.77 -19.83 -21.25
CA ARG A 1031 8.82 -19.55 -22.69
C ARG A 1031 9.25 -18.11 -22.92
N SER A 1032 10.39 -17.91 -23.58
CA SER A 1032 10.83 -16.57 -23.96
C SER A 1032 10.32 -16.17 -25.35
N SER A 1033 9.67 -15.02 -25.42
CA SER A 1033 9.26 -14.34 -26.64
C SER A 1033 10.21 -13.18 -26.96
N LYS A 1034 10.30 -12.80 -28.24
CA LYS A 1034 10.75 -11.46 -28.65
C LYS A 1034 9.55 -10.68 -29.15
N GLY A 1035 9.31 -9.51 -28.58
CA GLY A 1035 8.18 -8.65 -28.89
C GLY A 1035 8.57 -7.46 -29.78
N ARG A 1036 7.55 -6.87 -30.40
CA ARG A 1036 7.54 -5.45 -30.78
C ARG A 1036 6.43 -4.77 -29.98
N SER A 1037 6.44 -3.44 -29.96
CA SER A 1037 5.33 -2.63 -29.46
C SER A 1037 3.98 -3.08 -30.02
N SER A 1038 2.92 -2.96 -29.23
CA SER A 1038 1.55 -3.23 -29.63
C SER A 1038 1.12 -2.33 -30.81
N PRO A 1039 0.38 -2.85 -31.80
CA PRO A 1039 -0.17 -2.04 -32.87
C PRO A 1039 -1.20 -1.02 -32.36
N PHE A 1040 -1.76 -1.20 -31.15
CA PHE A 1040 -2.65 -0.21 -30.53
C PHE A 1040 -1.89 1.05 -30.05
N LEU A 1041 -0.57 0.97 -29.86
CA LEU A 1041 0.26 2.17 -29.60
C LEU A 1041 0.46 2.99 -30.88
N GLU A 1042 0.47 2.36 -32.06
CA GLU A 1042 0.60 3.05 -33.35
C GLU A 1042 -0.67 3.82 -33.73
N ALA A 1043 -1.82 3.49 -33.12
CA ALA A 1043 -3.07 4.23 -33.26
C ALA A 1043 -3.13 5.52 -32.40
N ILE A 1044 -2.19 5.73 -31.47
CA ILE A 1044 -2.15 6.93 -30.63
C ILE A 1044 -1.34 8.04 -31.33
N PRO A 1045 -1.90 9.25 -31.53
CA PRO A 1045 -1.17 10.38 -32.11
C PRO A 1045 0.10 10.71 -31.33
N LYS A 1046 1.23 10.89 -32.03
CA LYS A 1046 2.56 11.09 -31.43
C LYS A 1046 2.66 12.35 -30.59
N GLU A 1047 1.85 13.35 -30.91
CA GLU A 1047 1.67 14.59 -30.16
C GLU A 1047 1.08 14.37 -28.75
N LEU A 1048 0.33 13.30 -28.50
CA LEU A 1048 -0.19 12.91 -27.18
C LEU A 1048 0.78 12.01 -26.39
N LEU A 1049 1.86 11.55 -27.03
CA LEU A 1049 2.89 10.69 -26.42
C LEU A 1049 4.12 11.50 -25.97
N SER A 1050 4.83 10.97 -24.98
CA SER A 1050 6.15 11.44 -24.53
C SER A 1050 6.97 10.28 -23.98
N HIS A 1051 8.30 10.32 -24.11
CA HIS A 1051 9.13 9.27 -23.53
C HIS A 1051 9.28 9.45 -22.01
N LEU A 1052 9.16 8.35 -21.26
CA LEU A 1052 9.46 8.36 -19.83
C LEU A 1052 10.98 8.56 -19.62
N GLU A 1053 11.36 9.73 -19.09
CA GLU A 1053 12.75 10.01 -18.75
C GLU A 1053 13.22 9.10 -17.61
N ARG A 1054 14.29 8.34 -17.84
CA ARG A 1054 14.90 7.44 -16.84
C ARG A 1054 16.40 7.25 -17.09
N ALA A 1055 17.14 6.93 -16.03
CA ALA A 1055 18.55 6.61 -16.13
C ALA A 1055 18.78 5.32 -16.95
N GLY A 1056 19.94 5.19 -17.57
CA GLY A 1056 20.29 3.99 -18.36
C GLY A 1056 20.35 2.73 -17.49
N TRP A 1057 19.49 1.75 -17.79
CA TRP A 1057 19.38 0.51 -17.02
C TRP A 1057 20.73 -0.23 -16.93
N ARG A 1058 21.15 -0.50 -15.68
CA ARG A 1058 22.29 -1.35 -15.35
C ARG A 1058 21.76 -2.61 -14.68
N PRO A 1059 21.96 -3.81 -15.26
CA PRO A 1059 21.67 -5.05 -14.55
C PRO A 1059 22.44 -5.07 -13.24
N ARG A 1060 21.74 -5.08 -12.10
CA ARG A 1060 22.39 -5.45 -10.84
C ARG A 1060 22.78 -6.92 -10.93
N ALA A 1061 23.96 -7.27 -10.41
CA ALA A 1061 24.26 -8.67 -10.17
C ALA A 1061 23.15 -9.26 -9.29
N LYS A 1062 22.73 -10.50 -9.57
CA LYS A 1062 21.91 -11.25 -8.61
C LYS A 1062 22.58 -11.14 -7.24
N ALA A 1063 21.80 -10.87 -6.19
CA ALA A 1063 22.26 -11.22 -4.85
C ALA A 1063 22.66 -12.69 -4.88
N HIS A 1064 23.81 -13.05 -4.30
CA HIS A 1064 24.21 -14.46 -4.25
C HIS A 1064 23.07 -15.24 -3.60
N GLU A 1065 22.59 -16.27 -4.29
CA GLU A 1065 21.62 -17.21 -3.72
C GLU A 1065 22.26 -17.78 -2.45
N GLN A 1066 21.74 -17.37 -1.30
CA GLN A 1066 22.18 -17.83 0.01
C GLN A 1066 21.88 -19.32 0.05
N LEU A 1067 22.92 -20.13 -0.15
CA LEU A 1067 22.80 -21.58 -0.31
C LEU A 1067 22.07 -22.15 0.91
N LYS A 1068 20.89 -22.77 0.67
CA LYS A 1068 20.18 -23.55 1.68
C LYS A 1068 20.98 -24.80 1.99
N LEU A 1069 21.95 -24.63 2.90
CA LEU A 1069 22.82 -25.67 3.45
C LEU A 1069 22.99 -25.48 4.98
N PHE A 1070 21.87 -25.19 5.64
CA PHE A 1070 21.49 -25.76 6.93
C PHE A 1070 19.99 -26.06 6.87
#